data_AF-A0A7C1W0E5-F1
#
_entry.id   AF-A0A7C1W0E5-F1
#
_cell.length_a   1.000
_cell.length_b   1.000
_cell.length_c   1.000
_cell.angle_alpha   90.00
_cell.angle_beta   90.00
_cell.angle_gamma   90.00
#
_symmetry.space_group_name_H-M   'P 1'
#
loop_
_entity.id
_entity.type
_entity.pdbx_description
1 polymer ?
#
loop_
_entity_poly.entity_id
_entity_poly.type
_entity_poly.pdbx_seq_one_letter_code
_entity_poly.pdbx_strand_id
1 'polypeptide(L)'
;MSFQFLSAGNDYSQFIASRLRQLKHVWRLNQPQVLEFSISSKDKTFGAFGVPARDDTVALHTDKFGNNTFKGFINSTPKARVLGYNTTAPIFVYDFTSISEEYQLNILSARLSVVPNLTGRKSGDIIKIMTEFLLSGVFDVTNIDDGEFQPDFEIKSGEIWSDVVKRLAENDGFHYWVLNGKIFYKPLGDAPFGASYDLNTDPAITGWNVSLMNPSPVASPIKNDIIVVGGDAPKGFGKAHFIGDGFEGNFRLQSPMFGFEENKILDDSWVNGNINDSVWELVDPTSAVQVGVPNLQIIGGSGLGATFLRLHRALELGGQLRLIHGELQFTAASDGRIGGLYKNFTGLTDADLVAGFKLSKNAAQTDIQAMVDGVVAGSIITTQTDHTYVLITRILGPGPFVFLRRFASKNSTTGFGGFGPLLVANVIFEVWDFNIVASQQLLDPVITRIHEASIDFDKLDSPFLSYTLFQAVDLHIAINFTQLNSPIPIQLRTALPTLDANGLPTSWASFIERPVGFGIDRAHATIGSDRQGHVLQFYNEPIENIPVSAEKIDVRFNVLGTALGRVRDKASVAALVGTLGAQDDGVRTEIHDDFKPPPRTDEDARNAAAARLQDALLVKYNADYTVWDNYVSVRPMPGRFMLVDEERFEDSPRNLLVLEVSDEMLGDTATLTDRHKFDFKLDTRRKVDVMQEFLRRKEAKRIPVRNLVEIDPIDVLELGSTLLDPELSDWSISPLDSDTLRVTINNSLGGRGVEIRKWDRGWGQIQSGTDAGLIVRGAVGVTTLDIPRISRQQIIFMKMYEPQTLGNPSFERVGLFLWISSTGSDVAAVFDNTKSHDGKGYATISASATALQAADSSGAKRFFPVVTGEVINFSGWGFREAGATPNTCRTRVQTFNSSKVLQRTLNGTTIPQSSYGQSTGSLTVAAGEVFVIFEFFQDSDGSVIVLRCDEAQLDIASHRLYSDHSAFAKIGFPLVPVLATGLSVIAITPTALTFDFDLPTTNFHDIWRVLVRIQGGAVLESFIWDFTAFEFIERVFEGTFGRTQTIEVLTYNLFGETNVTPPSVLAEKLAPVISSLAVDEANQLLTWDVTNGADTYQVQVSDDGTFAGGDIIIDEIVSARQLPLAIENVVQARWFRVLGQDIFGNGSFSSTLAHTYTTGTTIDAIGGGTFNNTNNVESLKLPPDPVTSPTYPSQFDDVEDDLVKEGWQLFDKINWY
;
A
#
# COMPACT_ATOMS: atom_id res chain seq x y z
N MET A 1 -16.61 53.51 -8.38
CA MET A 1 -17.08 52.28 -9.02
C MET A 1 -17.69 52.55 -10.38
N SER A 2 -16.84 52.76 -11.39
CA SER A 2 -17.21 52.54 -12.79
C SER A 2 -16.99 51.08 -13.14
N PHE A 3 -18.08 50.39 -13.44
CA PHE A 3 -18.11 48.99 -13.82
C PHE A 3 -18.25 48.85 -15.34
N GLN A 4 -17.35 48.09 -15.98
CA GLN A 4 -17.40 47.82 -17.42
C GLN A 4 -17.53 46.32 -17.69
N PHE A 5 -18.66 45.94 -18.27
CA PHE A 5 -18.94 44.61 -18.77
C PHE A 5 -18.84 44.64 -20.29
N LEU A 6 -17.75 44.09 -20.82
CA LEU A 6 -17.47 44.05 -22.25
C LEU A 6 -17.89 42.69 -22.82
N SER A 7 -18.57 42.69 -23.97
CA SER A 7 -18.80 41.46 -24.75
C SER A 7 -18.54 41.71 -26.24
N ALA A 8 -17.72 40.84 -26.85
CA ALA A 8 -17.14 41.05 -28.18
C ALA A 8 -16.51 42.46 -28.38
N GLY A 9 -15.94 43.03 -27.30
CA GLY A 9 -15.37 44.39 -27.28
C GLY A 9 -16.36 45.55 -27.13
N ASN A 10 -17.67 45.30 -27.07
CA ASN A 10 -18.70 46.32 -26.90
C ASN A 10 -19.09 46.48 -25.41
N ASP A 11 -19.39 47.70 -24.95
CA ASP A 11 -19.83 47.97 -23.57
C ASP A 11 -21.32 47.70 -23.38
N TYR A 12 -21.61 46.65 -22.60
CA TYR A 12 -22.95 46.20 -22.26
C TYR A 12 -23.38 46.57 -20.82
N SER A 13 -22.58 47.30 -20.03
CA SER A 13 -22.93 47.69 -18.64
C SER A 13 -24.29 48.40 -18.55
N GLN A 14 -24.62 49.24 -19.53
CA GLN A 14 -25.89 49.96 -19.61
C GLN A 14 -27.13 49.07 -19.77
N PHE A 15 -26.96 47.79 -20.10
CA PHE A 15 -28.05 46.84 -20.37
C PHE A 15 -28.27 45.82 -19.26
N ILE A 16 -27.50 45.83 -18.17
CA ILE A 16 -27.65 44.85 -17.08
C ILE A 16 -29.01 45.02 -16.38
N ALA A 17 -29.70 43.89 -16.16
CA ALA A 17 -31.11 43.85 -15.79
C ALA A 17 -31.35 44.08 -14.29
N SER A 18 -31.24 45.35 -13.85
CA SER A 18 -31.20 45.88 -12.46
C SER A 18 -32.27 45.43 -11.44
N ARG A 19 -33.18 44.49 -11.78
CA ARG A 19 -34.18 43.93 -10.86
C ARG A 19 -34.48 42.42 -11.00
N LEU A 20 -33.90 41.69 -11.96
CA LEU A 20 -34.43 40.36 -12.32
C LEU A 20 -33.44 39.21 -12.54
N ARG A 21 -32.14 39.47 -12.41
CA ARG A 21 -31.11 38.61 -11.79
C ARG A 21 -29.82 39.42 -11.72
N GLN A 22 -29.10 39.33 -10.61
CA GLN A 22 -27.90 40.12 -10.38
C GLN A 22 -26.70 39.53 -11.12
N LEU A 23 -25.73 40.38 -11.46
CA LEU A 23 -24.43 39.90 -11.94
C LEU A 23 -23.72 39.20 -10.78
N LYS A 24 -23.34 37.95 -10.99
CA LYS A 24 -22.74 37.07 -10.00
C LYS A 24 -21.44 36.49 -10.55
N HIS A 25 -20.32 36.88 -9.95
CA HIS A 25 -19.02 36.26 -10.20
C HIS A 25 -18.72 35.26 -9.09
N VAL A 26 -18.41 34.02 -9.45
CA VAL A 26 -17.98 32.97 -8.52
C VAL A 26 -16.57 32.51 -8.91
N TRP A 27 -15.66 32.53 -7.94
CA TRP A 27 -14.32 31.98 -8.05
C TRP A 27 -14.12 30.95 -6.93
N ARG A 28 -13.93 29.69 -7.33
CA ARG A 28 -13.62 28.58 -6.42
C ARG A 28 -12.16 28.19 -6.54
N LEU A 29 -11.60 27.68 -5.45
CA LEU A 29 -10.27 27.08 -5.45
C LEU A 29 -10.19 25.94 -6.48
N ASN A 30 -9.20 26.02 -7.37
CA ASN A 30 -8.88 25.01 -8.38
C ASN A 30 -10.05 24.63 -9.31
N GLN A 31 -10.90 25.60 -9.64
CA GLN A 31 -11.99 25.45 -10.62
C GLN A 31 -12.05 26.69 -11.52
N PRO A 32 -12.49 26.55 -12.78
CA PRO A 32 -12.73 27.70 -13.65
C PRO A 32 -13.70 28.69 -13.01
N GLN A 33 -13.45 29.98 -13.21
CA GLN A 33 -14.32 31.02 -12.70
C GLN A 33 -15.63 31.04 -13.49
N VAL A 34 -16.74 31.31 -12.81
CA VAL A 34 -18.07 31.38 -13.43
C VAL A 34 -18.62 32.79 -13.28
N LEU A 35 -19.10 33.37 -14.38
CA LEU A 35 -19.82 34.64 -14.39
C LEU A 35 -21.24 34.41 -14.90
N GLU A 36 -22.22 34.61 -14.02
CA GLU A 36 -23.65 34.62 -14.36
C GLU A 36 -24.12 36.09 -14.48
N PHE A 37 -24.86 36.39 -15.54
CA PHE A 37 -25.41 37.74 -15.74
C PHE A 37 -26.68 37.74 -16.58
N SER A 38 -27.47 38.81 -16.44
CA SER A 38 -28.72 39.01 -17.19
C SER A 38 -28.73 40.40 -17.81
N ILE A 39 -28.95 40.50 -19.13
CA ILE A 39 -29.09 41.77 -19.84
C ILE A 39 -30.50 41.96 -20.42
N SER A 40 -30.92 43.21 -20.64
CA SER A 40 -32.22 43.59 -21.16
C SER A 40 -32.12 44.80 -22.11
N SER A 41 -32.94 44.81 -23.15
CA SER A 41 -33.01 45.85 -24.19
C SER A 41 -33.74 47.13 -23.74
N LYS A 42 -33.55 47.54 -22.48
CA LYS A 42 -34.55 48.29 -21.69
C LYS A 42 -34.87 49.71 -22.22
N ASP A 43 -33.89 50.42 -22.78
CA ASP A 43 -33.97 51.88 -22.99
C ASP A 43 -33.58 52.38 -24.40
N LYS A 44 -33.50 51.52 -25.44
CA LYS A 44 -33.22 51.96 -26.83
C LYS A 44 -34.10 51.26 -27.87
N THR A 45 -34.39 51.97 -28.95
CA THR A 45 -34.95 51.41 -30.19
C THR A 45 -34.08 50.26 -30.71
N PHE A 46 -34.72 49.17 -31.17
CA PHE A 46 -34.14 47.85 -31.48
C PHE A 46 -32.88 47.81 -32.37
N GLY A 47 -32.53 48.87 -33.09
CA GLY A 47 -31.36 48.90 -34.00
C GLY A 47 -29.98 49.03 -33.33
N ALA A 48 -29.89 49.05 -31.99
CA ALA A 48 -28.63 49.29 -31.26
C ALA A 48 -28.35 48.29 -30.12
N PHE A 49 -29.11 47.19 -30.04
CA PHE A 49 -28.92 46.12 -29.04
C PHE A 49 -28.67 44.80 -29.78
N GLY A 50 -27.40 44.41 -29.88
CA GLY A 50 -27.04 43.04 -30.20
C GLY A 50 -27.32 42.13 -29.01
N VAL A 51 -27.65 40.87 -29.26
CA VAL A 51 -27.63 39.83 -28.23
C VAL A 51 -26.28 39.12 -28.36
N PRO A 52 -25.43 39.09 -27.33
CA PRO A 52 -24.20 38.30 -27.34
C PRO A 52 -24.46 36.85 -27.74
N ALA A 53 -23.61 36.33 -28.61
CA ALA A 53 -23.66 34.96 -29.08
C ALA A 53 -23.11 34.00 -28.01
N ARG A 54 -23.32 32.70 -28.23
CA ARG A 54 -22.47 31.69 -27.58
C ARG A 54 -21.04 31.84 -28.12
N ASP A 55 -20.06 31.57 -27.28
CA ASP A 55 -18.62 31.60 -27.55
C ASP A 55 -18.07 33.02 -27.84
N ASP A 56 -18.87 34.08 -27.65
CA ASP A 56 -18.40 35.47 -27.59
C ASP A 56 -17.49 35.68 -26.36
N THR A 57 -16.46 36.50 -26.53
CA THR A 57 -15.58 36.93 -25.42
C THR A 57 -16.34 37.84 -24.46
N VAL A 58 -16.04 37.70 -23.16
CA VAL A 58 -16.58 38.50 -22.06
C VAL A 58 -15.47 38.95 -21.13
N ALA A 59 -15.52 40.20 -20.66
CA ALA A 59 -14.62 40.72 -19.63
C ALA A 59 -15.38 41.55 -18.58
N LEU A 60 -14.91 41.45 -17.33
CA LEU A 60 -15.43 42.12 -16.16
C LEU A 60 -14.35 43.06 -15.61
N HIS A 61 -14.58 44.36 -15.70
CA HIS A 61 -13.63 45.39 -15.27
C HIS A 61 -14.21 46.28 -14.15
N THR A 62 -13.36 46.60 -13.17
CA THR A 62 -13.70 47.45 -12.03
C THR A 62 -12.52 48.36 -11.65
N ASP A 63 -12.82 49.65 -11.55
CA ASP A 63 -11.88 50.70 -11.10
C ASP A 63 -11.29 50.42 -9.71
N LYS A 64 -12.07 49.79 -8.83
CA LYS A 64 -11.73 49.50 -7.42
C LYS A 64 -10.53 48.56 -7.27
N PHE A 65 -10.39 47.59 -8.18
CA PHE A 65 -9.28 46.62 -8.18
C PHE A 65 -8.30 46.83 -9.35
N GLY A 66 -8.46 47.94 -10.10
CA GLY A 66 -7.51 48.44 -11.10
C GLY A 66 -7.30 47.57 -12.35
N ASN A 67 -8.03 46.47 -12.50
CA ASN A 67 -7.80 45.44 -13.52
C ASN A 67 -9.10 44.71 -13.91
N ASN A 68 -9.01 43.82 -14.90
CA ASN A 68 -10.04 42.81 -15.13
C ASN A 68 -10.10 41.85 -13.93
N THR A 69 -11.28 41.64 -13.34
CA THR A 69 -11.50 40.63 -12.29
C THR A 69 -11.94 39.28 -12.85
N PHE A 70 -12.54 39.28 -14.04
CA PHE A 70 -12.87 38.08 -14.83
C PHE A 70 -12.64 38.38 -16.32
N LYS A 71 -12.20 37.37 -17.06
CA LYS A 71 -12.19 37.33 -18.53
C LYS A 71 -12.50 35.90 -18.95
N GLY A 72 -13.27 35.72 -20.03
CA GLY A 72 -13.80 34.41 -20.40
C GLY A 72 -14.70 34.42 -21.63
N PHE A 73 -15.52 33.38 -21.76
CA PHE A 73 -16.37 33.10 -22.92
C PHE A 73 -17.78 32.67 -22.51
N ILE A 74 -18.79 33.09 -23.29
CA ILE A 74 -20.19 32.71 -23.06
C ILE A 74 -20.40 31.22 -23.42
N ASN A 75 -20.56 30.36 -22.43
CA ASN A 75 -20.75 28.92 -22.66
C ASN A 75 -22.19 28.54 -23.06
N SER A 76 -23.13 29.46 -22.86
CA SER A 76 -24.58 29.22 -22.92
C SER A 76 -25.23 29.91 -24.13
N THR A 77 -26.05 29.17 -24.90
CA THR A 77 -26.89 29.80 -25.93
C THR A 77 -27.88 30.79 -25.26
N PRO A 78 -27.98 32.06 -25.72
CA PRO A 78 -28.85 33.07 -25.12
C PRO A 78 -30.32 32.62 -25.08
N LYS A 79 -30.92 32.57 -23.89
CA LYS A 79 -32.33 32.24 -23.69
C LYS A 79 -33.14 33.51 -23.42
N ALA A 80 -33.99 33.89 -24.37
CA ALA A 80 -34.89 35.03 -24.24
C ALA A 80 -36.06 34.72 -23.30
N ARG A 81 -36.18 35.47 -22.21
CA ARG A 81 -37.28 35.43 -21.24
C ARG A 81 -38.06 36.74 -21.30
N VAL A 82 -39.37 36.67 -21.53
CA VAL A 82 -40.22 37.88 -21.54
C VAL A 82 -40.32 38.43 -20.11
N LEU A 83 -39.95 39.70 -19.94
CA LEU A 83 -39.97 40.43 -18.67
C LEU A 83 -41.28 41.22 -18.50
N GLY A 84 -41.88 41.64 -19.62
CA GLY A 84 -43.10 42.42 -19.69
C GLY A 84 -43.26 43.03 -21.08
N TYR A 85 -44.10 44.05 -21.20
CA TYR A 85 -44.24 44.86 -22.42
C TYR A 85 -43.96 46.33 -22.10
N ASN A 86 -43.28 47.04 -23.00
CA ASN A 86 -43.37 48.50 -23.07
C ASN A 86 -44.60 48.88 -23.93
N THR A 87 -44.76 50.16 -24.25
CA THR A 87 -45.93 50.67 -24.99
C THR A 87 -46.02 50.21 -26.46
N THR A 88 -45.00 49.52 -27.00
CA THR A 88 -44.96 49.08 -28.41
C THR A 88 -44.39 47.67 -28.65
N ALA A 89 -43.67 47.07 -27.69
CA ALA A 89 -43.00 45.78 -27.86
C ALA A 89 -42.80 45.02 -26.52
N PRO A 90 -42.65 43.68 -26.55
CA PRO A 90 -42.17 42.92 -25.39
C PRO A 90 -40.74 43.32 -25.02
N ILE A 91 -40.47 43.43 -23.72
CA ILE A 91 -39.11 43.53 -23.17
C ILE A 91 -38.62 42.13 -22.88
N PHE A 92 -37.44 41.78 -23.40
CA PHE A 92 -36.75 40.53 -23.09
C PHE A 92 -35.64 40.76 -22.06
N VAL A 93 -35.40 39.74 -21.25
CA VAL A 93 -34.14 39.49 -20.58
C VAL A 93 -33.48 38.29 -21.23
N TYR A 94 -32.16 38.34 -21.36
CA TYR A 94 -31.31 37.24 -21.78
C TYR A 94 -30.44 36.86 -20.58
N ASP A 95 -30.67 35.66 -20.06
CA ASP A 95 -29.90 35.09 -18.95
C ASP A 95 -28.71 34.29 -19.52
N PHE A 96 -27.51 34.54 -19.01
CA PHE A 96 -26.22 34.03 -19.54
C PHE A 96 -25.33 33.43 -18.46
N THR A 97 -24.50 32.46 -18.86
CA THR A 97 -23.38 31.93 -18.09
C THR A 97 -22.10 32.02 -18.92
N SER A 98 -20.98 32.40 -18.30
CA SER A 98 -19.64 32.39 -18.89
C SER A 98 -18.65 31.67 -18.01
N ILE A 99 -17.67 31.02 -18.62
CA ILE A 99 -16.51 30.39 -17.97
C ILE A 99 -15.27 31.21 -18.32
N SER A 100 -14.27 31.27 -17.42
CA SER A 100 -13.00 31.94 -17.69
C SER A 100 -12.19 31.32 -18.85
N GLU A 101 -11.08 31.95 -19.23
CA GLU A 101 -10.38 31.70 -20.51
C GLU A 101 -9.91 30.25 -20.74
N GLU A 102 -9.70 29.45 -19.69
CA GLU A 102 -9.42 28.01 -19.79
C GLU A 102 -10.57 27.19 -20.43
N TYR A 103 -11.74 27.80 -20.64
CA TYR A 103 -12.78 27.26 -21.52
C TYR A 103 -12.23 26.81 -22.88
N GLN A 104 -11.29 27.56 -23.47
CA GLN A 104 -10.68 27.24 -24.77
C GLN A 104 -9.82 25.96 -24.74
N LEU A 105 -9.20 25.66 -23.59
CA LEU A 105 -8.45 24.41 -23.38
C LEU A 105 -9.42 23.25 -23.11
N ASN A 106 -10.47 23.50 -22.31
CA ASN A 106 -11.48 22.52 -21.96
C ASN A 106 -12.30 22.00 -23.15
N ILE A 107 -12.61 22.83 -24.16
CA ILE A 107 -13.30 22.38 -25.39
C ILE A 107 -12.40 21.54 -26.32
N LEU A 108 -11.09 21.51 -26.09
CA LEU A 108 -10.13 20.70 -26.86
C LEU A 108 -9.68 19.43 -26.12
N SER A 109 -10.27 19.13 -24.95
CA SER A 109 -9.94 18.00 -24.06
C SER A 109 -9.88 16.64 -24.75
N ALA A 110 -10.66 16.42 -25.81
CA ALA A 110 -10.62 15.19 -26.60
C ALA A 110 -9.22 14.88 -27.20
N ARG A 111 -8.33 15.88 -27.31
CA ARG A 111 -6.93 15.69 -27.68
C ARG A 111 -6.07 15.14 -26.53
N LEU A 112 -6.39 15.45 -25.27
CA LEU A 112 -5.63 14.95 -24.12
C LEU A 112 -5.68 13.42 -24.01
N SER A 113 -6.73 12.78 -24.53
CA SER A 113 -6.85 11.31 -24.64
C SER A 113 -5.76 10.62 -25.49
N VAL A 114 -4.91 11.35 -26.22
CA VAL A 114 -3.74 10.79 -26.94
C VAL A 114 -2.38 11.26 -26.39
N VAL A 115 -2.37 11.91 -25.22
CA VAL A 115 -1.13 12.21 -24.48
C VAL A 115 -0.78 10.98 -23.62
N PRO A 116 0.41 10.38 -23.77
CA PRO A 116 0.83 9.26 -22.93
C PRO A 116 1.12 9.71 -21.49
N ASN A 117 1.14 8.77 -20.54
CA ASN A 117 1.49 9.04 -19.15
C ASN A 117 2.78 9.87 -19.01
N LEU A 118 2.70 11.02 -18.35
CA LEU A 118 3.83 11.93 -18.16
C LEU A 118 4.63 11.51 -16.92
N THR A 119 5.54 10.55 -17.12
CA THR A 119 6.42 10.01 -16.08
C THR A 119 7.60 10.94 -15.78
N GLY A 120 7.96 11.03 -14.50
CA GLY A 120 9.10 11.79 -13.99
C GLY A 120 9.13 13.28 -14.34
N ARG A 121 7.96 13.94 -14.25
CA ARG A 121 7.79 15.38 -14.51
C ARG A 121 7.26 16.07 -13.26
N LYS A 122 7.63 17.34 -13.04
CA LYS A 122 6.96 18.16 -12.03
C LYS A 122 5.61 18.65 -12.57
N SER A 123 4.64 18.89 -11.69
CA SER A 123 3.28 19.28 -12.09
C SER A 123 3.22 20.50 -13.00
N GLY A 124 4.03 21.52 -12.72
CA GLY A 124 4.12 22.71 -13.55
C GLY A 124 4.54 22.39 -14.99
N ASP A 125 5.46 21.46 -15.19
CA ASP A 125 5.88 21.03 -16.52
C ASP A 125 4.79 20.23 -17.24
N ILE A 126 4.03 19.41 -16.52
CA ILE A 126 2.85 18.72 -17.05
C ILE A 126 1.82 19.74 -17.57
N ILE A 127 1.56 20.81 -16.80
CA ILE A 127 0.62 21.86 -17.19
C ILE A 127 1.14 22.64 -18.41
N LYS A 128 2.45 22.98 -18.45
CA LYS A 128 3.08 23.62 -19.62
C LYS A 128 2.91 22.76 -20.88
N ILE A 129 3.27 21.47 -20.82
CA ILE A 129 3.16 20.51 -21.95
C ILE A 129 1.72 20.38 -22.43
N MET A 130 0.75 20.14 -21.53
CA MET A 130 -0.66 20.03 -21.92
C MET A 130 -1.22 21.32 -22.53
N THR A 131 -0.78 22.49 -22.05
CA THR A 131 -1.26 23.78 -22.56
C THR A 131 -0.76 24.02 -23.98
N GLU A 132 0.55 23.84 -24.21
CA GLU A 132 1.15 24.02 -25.54
C GLU A 132 0.60 22.99 -26.56
N PHE A 133 0.44 21.72 -26.15
CA PHE A 133 -0.14 20.67 -26.99
C PHE A 133 -1.60 20.96 -27.41
N LEU A 134 -2.38 21.64 -26.57
CA LEU A 134 -3.74 22.04 -26.92
C LEU A 134 -3.78 23.32 -27.77
N LEU A 135 -3.07 24.38 -27.34
CA LEU A 135 -3.11 25.74 -27.89
C LEU A 135 -1.75 26.46 -27.75
N SER A 136 -0.74 25.99 -28.48
CA SER A 136 0.63 26.54 -28.44
C SER A 136 0.69 28.05 -28.64
N GLY A 137 1.43 28.73 -27.75
CA GLY A 137 1.64 30.18 -27.77
C GLY A 137 0.40 31.04 -27.50
N VAL A 138 -0.77 30.46 -27.19
CA VAL A 138 -2.00 31.21 -26.90
C VAL A 138 -2.05 31.69 -25.44
N PHE A 139 -1.48 30.92 -24.51
CA PHE A 139 -1.45 31.23 -23.09
C PHE A 139 -0.03 31.53 -22.60
N ASP A 140 0.12 32.57 -21.79
CA ASP A 140 1.36 32.85 -21.08
C ASP A 140 1.51 31.86 -19.91
N VAL A 141 2.44 30.93 -20.04
CA VAL A 141 2.76 29.87 -19.06
C VAL A 141 3.85 30.28 -18.04
N THR A 142 4.36 31.51 -18.08
CA THR A 142 5.53 31.92 -17.26
C THR A 142 5.26 32.12 -15.77
N ASN A 143 3.99 32.09 -15.32
CA ASN A 143 3.62 32.09 -13.90
C ASN A 143 3.19 30.69 -13.39
N ILE A 144 3.52 29.63 -14.12
CA ILE A 144 3.37 28.24 -13.67
C ILE A 144 4.64 27.84 -12.92
N ASP A 145 4.57 27.85 -11.59
CA ASP A 145 5.64 27.33 -10.75
C ASP A 145 5.71 25.79 -10.85
N ASP A 146 6.87 25.25 -10.52
CA ASP A 146 7.22 23.85 -10.78
C ASP A 146 6.28 22.81 -10.15
N GLY A 147 5.75 23.05 -8.96
CA GLY A 147 4.99 22.05 -8.20
C GLY A 147 5.85 20.91 -7.63
N GLU A 148 5.18 19.85 -7.22
CA GLU A 148 5.74 18.61 -6.69
C GLU A 148 6.03 17.63 -7.85
N PHE A 149 6.91 16.65 -7.58
CA PHE A 149 7.35 15.69 -8.58
C PHE A 149 6.36 14.53 -8.77
N GLN A 150 5.91 14.28 -10.01
CA GLN A 150 5.03 13.18 -10.35
C GLN A 150 5.84 12.02 -10.97
N PRO A 151 5.90 10.83 -10.32
CA PRO A 151 6.65 9.70 -10.86
C PRO A 151 5.95 9.09 -12.08
N ASP A 152 4.62 8.95 -12.01
CA ASP A 152 3.75 8.56 -13.11
C ASP A 152 2.45 9.38 -13.05
N PHE A 153 2.04 9.94 -14.18
CA PHE A 153 0.85 10.78 -14.29
C PHE A 153 0.04 10.44 -15.55
N GLU A 154 -0.93 9.55 -15.38
CA GLU A 154 -2.00 9.30 -16.36
C GLU A 154 -2.92 10.53 -16.46
N ILE A 155 -3.26 10.93 -17.68
CA ILE A 155 -4.40 11.80 -18.01
C ILE A 155 -5.52 10.86 -18.51
N LYS A 156 -6.67 10.82 -17.85
CA LYS A 156 -7.69 9.84 -18.23
C LYS A 156 -8.47 10.31 -19.45
N SER A 157 -8.83 9.36 -20.31
CA SER A 157 -9.59 9.68 -21.51
C SER A 157 -10.92 10.38 -21.17
N GLY A 158 -11.11 11.59 -21.70
CA GLY A 158 -12.26 12.45 -21.41
C GLY A 158 -12.13 13.40 -20.22
N GLU A 159 -11.02 13.42 -19.47
CA GLU A 159 -10.75 14.50 -18.50
C GLU A 159 -10.54 15.83 -19.22
N ILE A 160 -11.21 16.89 -18.75
CA ILE A 160 -11.00 18.26 -19.24
C ILE A 160 -9.75 18.87 -18.59
N TRP A 161 -9.05 19.77 -19.31
CA TRP A 161 -7.80 20.38 -18.85
C TRP A 161 -7.91 20.92 -17.42
N SER A 162 -8.99 21.64 -17.09
CA SER A 162 -9.20 22.20 -15.74
C SER A 162 -9.28 21.17 -14.62
N ASP A 163 -9.77 19.96 -14.91
CA ASP A 163 -9.86 18.86 -13.93
C ASP A 163 -8.51 18.16 -13.73
N VAL A 164 -7.69 18.10 -14.79
CA VAL A 164 -6.30 17.61 -14.70
C VAL A 164 -5.44 18.59 -13.90
N VAL A 165 -5.53 19.89 -14.18
CA VAL A 165 -4.80 20.93 -13.42
C VAL A 165 -5.31 21.02 -11.99
N LYS A 166 -6.61 20.84 -11.74
CA LYS A 166 -7.18 20.71 -10.39
C LYS A 166 -6.57 19.54 -9.64
N ARG A 167 -6.52 18.34 -10.24
CA ARG A 167 -5.90 17.14 -9.65
C ARG A 167 -4.43 17.34 -9.30
N LEU A 168 -3.68 18.06 -10.14
CA LEU A 168 -2.29 18.44 -9.85
C LEU A 168 -2.21 19.47 -8.70
N ALA A 169 -3.00 20.54 -8.75
CA ALA A 169 -3.00 21.58 -7.71
C ALA A 169 -3.38 21.04 -6.32
N GLU A 170 -4.41 20.18 -6.26
CA GLU A 170 -4.82 19.48 -5.04
C GLU A 170 -3.73 18.51 -4.53
N ASN A 171 -3.01 17.83 -5.43
CA ASN A 171 -1.90 16.95 -5.07
C ASN A 171 -0.66 17.71 -4.57
N ASP A 172 -0.43 18.94 -5.01
CA ASP A 172 0.80 19.65 -4.69
C ASP A 172 0.66 20.60 -3.49
N GLY A 173 -0.59 20.87 -3.06
CA GLY A 173 -0.86 21.95 -2.10
C GLY A 173 -0.75 23.32 -2.76
N PHE A 174 -1.22 23.43 -4.00
CA PHE A 174 -1.15 24.60 -4.86
C PHE A 174 -2.56 25.14 -5.19
N HIS A 175 -2.61 26.38 -5.68
CA HIS A 175 -3.78 26.94 -6.34
C HIS A 175 -3.49 27.38 -7.78
N TYR A 176 -4.49 27.25 -8.66
CA TYR A 176 -4.43 27.72 -10.04
C TYR A 176 -5.58 28.66 -10.39
N TRP A 177 -5.33 29.54 -11.36
CA TRP A 177 -6.35 30.32 -12.07
C TRP A 177 -5.82 30.80 -13.42
N VAL A 178 -6.72 31.23 -14.31
CA VAL A 178 -6.37 31.85 -15.60
C VAL A 178 -6.99 33.25 -15.67
N LEU A 179 -6.20 34.24 -16.10
CA LEU A 179 -6.65 35.62 -16.26
C LEU A 179 -5.78 36.39 -17.26
N ASN A 180 -6.43 37.13 -18.17
CA ASN A 180 -5.79 37.93 -19.22
C ASN A 180 -4.90 37.12 -20.16
N GLY A 181 -5.30 35.88 -20.47
CA GLY A 181 -4.51 34.93 -21.28
C GLY A 181 -3.28 34.38 -20.56
N LYS A 182 -3.13 34.59 -19.26
CA LYS A 182 -2.03 34.07 -18.45
C LYS A 182 -2.50 33.01 -17.47
N ILE A 183 -1.76 31.90 -17.40
CA ILE A 183 -1.99 30.81 -16.44
C ILE A 183 -1.09 31.04 -15.22
N PHE A 184 -1.68 30.90 -14.05
CA PHE A 184 -1.01 30.98 -12.77
C PHE A 184 -1.18 29.64 -12.05
N TYR A 185 -0.08 29.08 -11.53
CA TYR A 185 -0.08 27.86 -10.73
C TYR A 185 0.95 28.08 -9.62
N LYS A 186 0.48 28.24 -8.37
CA LYS A 186 1.27 28.78 -7.24
C LYS A 186 1.04 27.97 -5.95
N PRO A 187 2.00 27.90 -5.02
CA PRO A 187 1.78 27.31 -3.71
C PRO A 187 0.61 27.98 -2.97
N LEU A 188 -0.16 27.24 -2.16
CA LEU A 188 -1.19 27.83 -1.31
C LEU A 188 -0.52 28.83 -0.32
N GLY A 189 -0.94 30.09 -0.37
CA GLY A 189 -0.38 31.15 0.48
C GLY A 189 0.89 31.85 -0.02
N ASP A 190 1.16 31.87 -1.33
CA ASP A 190 2.30 32.59 -1.92
C ASP A 190 2.25 34.13 -1.73
N ALA A 191 3.36 34.80 -2.03
CA ALA A 191 3.55 36.24 -1.90
C ALA A 191 3.39 36.97 -3.26
N PRO A 192 2.94 38.25 -3.27
CA PRO A 192 3.78 39.33 -2.72
C PRO A 192 3.46 39.77 -1.29
N PHE A 193 2.24 39.52 -0.82
CA PHE A 193 1.78 40.06 0.47
C PHE A 193 2.13 39.18 1.69
N GLY A 194 2.67 37.97 1.46
CA GLY A 194 3.54 37.25 2.40
C GLY A 194 2.93 36.73 3.70
N ALA A 195 1.68 37.10 4.00
CA ALA A 195 0.98 36.78 5.21
C ALA A 195 -0.49 36.49 4.89
N SER A 196 -1.11 35.61 5.69
CA SER A 196 -2.12 36.08 6.64
C SER A 196 -2.67 37.48 6.32
N TYR A 197 -3.88 37.56 5.76
CA TYR A 197 -4.70 38.77 5.90
C TYR A 197 -4.94 39.00 7.40
N ASP A 198 -4.10 39.83 8.04
CA ASP A 198 -4.17 40.10 9.47
C ASP A 198 -5.20 41.19 9.73
N LEU A 199 -6.38 40.75 10.17
CA LEU A 199 -7.54 41.60 10.44
C LEU A 199 -7.31 42.57 11.62
N ASN A 200 -6.23 42.40 12.39
CA ASN A 200 -5.83 43.28 13.48
C ASN A 200 -4.73 44.29 13.10
N THR A 201 -3.94 44.05 12.05
CA THR A 201 -2.76 44.91 11.75
C THR A 201 -2.64 45.45 10.32
N ASP A 202 -3.32 44.89 9.31
CA ASP A 202 -3.18 45.37 7.92
C ASP A 202 -4.12 46.57 7.60
N PRO A 203 -3.57 47.79 7.36
CA PRO A 203 -4.37 48.97 7.04
C PRO A 203 -5.05 48.92 5.66
N ALA A 204 -4.73 47.94 4.80
CA ALA A 204 -5.48 47.70 3.57
C ALA A 204 -6.86 47.04 3.83
N ILE A 205 -7.08 46.45 5.01
CA ILE A 205 -8.28 45.64 5.32
C ILE A 205 -9.30 46.43 6.16
N THR A 206 -9.35 47.76 5.98
CA THR A 206 -10.34 48.61 6.64
C THR A 206 -11.78 48.19 6.30
N GLY A 207 -12.54 47.72 7.28
CA GLY A 207 -13.96 47.39 7.14
C GLY A 207 -14.32 45.90 7.21
N TRP A 208 -13.35 44.99 7.38
CA TRP A 208 -13.66 43.61 7.78
C TRP A 208 -14.09 43.56 9.26
N ASN A 209 -14.95 42.59 9.59
CA ASN A 209 -15.51 42.43 10.94
C ASN A 209 -15.61 40.95 11.28
N VAL A 210 -14.64 40.43 12.06
CA VAL A 210 -14.57 39.02 12.48
C VAL A 210 -15.84 38.51 13.14
N SER A 211 -16.58 39.38 13.86
CA SER A 211 -17.81 38.99 14.56
C SER A 211 -18.97 38.62 13.62
N LEU A 212 -18.89 38.93 12.32
CA LEU A 212 -19.86 38.45 11.31
C LEU A 212 -19.46 37.11 10.66
N MET A 213 -18.30 36.55 11.03
CA MET A 213 -17.90 35.21 10.62
C MET A 213 -18.61 34.16 11.49
N ASN A 214 -19.06 33.06 10.87
CA ASN A 214 -19.81 31.98 11.52
C ASN A 214 -18.98 30.69 11.61
N PRO A 215 -18.03 30.56 12.55
CA PRO A 215 -17.27 29.33 12.74
C PRO A 215 -18.16 28.19 13.26
N SER A 216 -17.97 27.00 12.70
CA SER A 216 -18.67 25.78 13.10
C SER A 216 -17.71 24.58 13.09
N PRO A 217 -17.46 23.91 14.22
CA PRO A 217 -16.57 22.75 14.27
C PRO A 217 -17.18 21.58 13.48
N VAL A 218 -16.37 20.99 12.61
CA VAL A 218 -16.70 19.78 11.87
C VAL A 218 -16.52 18.59 12.82
N ALA A 219 -17.63 17.92 13.15
CA ALA A 219 -17.65 16.76 14.03
C ALA A 219 -16.93 15.53 13.43
N SER A 220 -15.60 15.58 13.41
CA SER A 220 -14.68 14.51 13.02
C SER A 220 -13.96 14.03 14.28
N PRO A 221 -14.14 12.78 14.73
CA PRO A 221 -13.34 12.25 15.84
C PRO A 221 -11.86 12.22 15.44
N ILE A 222 -10.98 12.40 16.44
CA ILE A 222 -9.53 12.22 16.29
C ILE A 222 -9.24 10.83 15.74
N LYS A 223 -8.28 10.73 14.82
CA LYS A 223 -7.74 9.46 14.32
C LYS A 223 -6.26 9.39 14.61
N ASN A 224 -5.82 8.26 15.17
CA ASN A 224 -4.43 8.06 15.60
C ASN A 224 -3.83 6.72 15.15
N ASP A 225 -4.55 5.96 14.32
CA ASP A 225 -4.11 4.72 13.67
C ASP A 225 -4.61 4.75 12.22
N ILE A 226 -3.73 5.00 11.26
CA ILE A 226 -4.11 5.10 9.83
C ILE A 226 -3.58 3.89 9.07
N ILE A 227 -4.47 3.22 8.35
CA ILE A 227 -4.14 2.17 7.37
C ILE A 227 -4.33 2.76 5.97
N VAL A 228 -3.33 2.59 5.10
CA VAL A 228 -3.41 2.93 3.67
C VAL A 228 -3.24 1.67 2.83
N VAL A 229 -4.14 1.51 1.87
CA VAL A 229 -4.11 0.52 0.81
C VAL A 229 -3.79 1.23 -0.51
N GLY A 230 -2.77 0.74 -1.22
CA GLY A 230 -2.35 1.28 -2.52
C GLY A 230 -2.62 0.32 -3.67
N GLY A 231 -1.80 0.42 -4.72
CA GLY A 231 -1.90 -0.39 -5.93
C GLY A 231 -1.27 -1.78 -5.75
N ASP A 232 -1.26 -2.55 -6.83
CA ASP A 232 -0.45 -3.77 -6.90
C ASP A 232 1.05 -3.40 -6.82
N ALA A 233 1.81 -4.14 -6.00
CA ALA A 233 3.14 -3.76 -5.52
C ALA A 233 4.06 -4.98 -5.32
N PRO A 234 5.39 -4.80 -5.42
CA PRO A 234 6.36 -5.82 -5.04
C PRO A 234 6.40 -5.99 -3.52
N LYS A 235 6.18 -7.20 -3.02
CA LYS A 235 6.22 -7.54 -1.58
C LYS A 235 7.55 -8.10 -1.08
N GLY A 236 8.46 -8.42 -2.00
CA GLY A 236 9.80 -8.89 -1.73
C GLY A 236 10.23 -10.00 -2.70
N PHE A 237 11.45 -10.50 -2.51
CA PHE A 237 12.05 -11.49 -3.41
C PHE A 237 11.43 -12.89 -3.29
N GLY A 238 10.73 -13.30 -4.35
CA GLY A 238 10.27 -14.65 -4.58
C GLY A 238 11.36 -15.49 -5.26
N LYS A 239 11.49 -16.74 -4.82
CA LYS A 239 12.40 -17.70 -5.43
C LYS A 239 11.70 -19.05 -5.62
N ALA A 240 11.66 -19.54 -6.84
CA ALA A 240 11.11 -20.85 -7.17
C ALA A 240 12.21 -21.79 -7.68
N HIS A 241 12.12 -23.05 -7.28
CA HIS A 241 13.05 -24.11 -7.65
C HIS A 241 12.30 -25.29 -8.24
N PHE A 242 12.67 -25.65 -9.48
CA PHE A 242 12.08 -26.78 -10.19
C PHE A 242 13.19 -27.73 -10.68
N ILE A 243 12.77 -28.93 -11.09
CA ILE A 243 13.61 -29.94 -11.72
C ILE A 243 12.91 -30.33 -13.01
N GLY A 244 13.60 -30.23 -14.15
CA GLY A 244 13.08 -30.68 -15.45
C GLY A 244 12.90 -32.20 -15.49
N ASP A 245 11.86 -32.67 -16.14
CA ASP A 245 11.60 -34.09 -16.40
C ASP A 245 12.10 -34.54 -17.79
N GLY A 246 12.28 -33.59 -18.71
CA GLY A 246 12.64 -33.80 -20.12
C GLY A 246 11.49 -33.57 -21.12
N PHE A 247 10.30 -33.18 -20.66
CA PHE A 247 9.09 -33.03 -21.49
C PHE A 247 8.24 -31.80 -21.13
N GLU A 248 8.15 -31.41 -19.86
CA GLU A 248 7.39 -30.25 -19.40
C GLU A 248 8.13 -28.94 -19.66
N GLY A 249 7.56 -28.08 -20.51
CA GLY A 249 7.97 -26.68 -20.65
C GLY A 249 7.32 -25.73 -19.64
N ASN A 250 6.35 -26.18 -18.83
CA ASN A 250 5.45 -25.32 -18.05
C ASN A 250 5.56 -25.54 -16.55
N PHE A 251 6.19 -24.61 -15.83
CA PHE A 251 6.44 -24.70 -14.39
C PHE A 251 5.63 -23.64 -13.62
N ARG A 252 4.60 -24.08 -12.88
CA ARG A 252 3.70 -23.19 -12.13
C ARG A 252 4.41 -22.51 -10.94
N LEU A 253 4.36 -21.19 -10.88
CA LEU A 253 4.82 -20.42 -9.73
C LEU A 253 3.79 -20.51 -8.59
N GLN A 254 4.26 -20.80 -7.37
CA GLN A 254 3.42 -20.90 -6.16
C GLN A 254 2.99 -19.54 -5.59
N SER A 255 3.66 -18.46 -6.03
CA SER A 255 3.30 -17.08 -5.71
C SER A 255 3.17 -16.29 -7.02
N PRO A 256 2.19 -15.37 -7.15
CA PRO A 256 2.08 -14.53 -8.33
C PRO A 256 3.29 -13.59 -8.42
N MET A 257 3.68 -13.28 -9.66
CA MET A 257 4.85 -12.44 -9.96
C MET A 257 4.44 -11.00 -10.29
N PHE A 258 5.13 -10.04 -9.69
CA PHE A 258 5.01 -8.62 -10.01
C PHE A 258 5.72 -8.30 -11.33
N GLY A 259 5.07 -7.53 -12.21
CA GLY A 259 5.62 -7.15 -13.52
C GLY A 259 5.72 -8.30 -14.54
N PHE A 260 4.78 -9.26 -14.52
CA PHE A 260 4.82 -10.44 -15.40
C PHE A 260 4.61 -10.16 -16.89
N GLU A 261 4.17 -8.95 -17.27
CA GLU A 261 4.02 -8.49 -18.65
C GLU A 261 5.18 -7.55 -19.02
N GLU A 262 5.63 -7.60 -20.29
CA GLU A 262 6.60 -6.64 -20.81
C GLU A 262 5.93 -5.26 -21.01
N ASN A 263 6.39 -4.24 -20.28
CA ASN A 263 5.84 -2.90 -20.39
C ASN A 263 6.57 -2.09 -21.47
N LYS A 264 5.91 -1.91 -22.62
CA LYS A 264 6.38 -1.01 -23.68
C LYS A 264 6.15 0.45 -23.30
N ILE A 265 7.23 1.14 -22.93
CA ILE A 265 7.24 2.57 -22.57
C ILE A 265 7.13 3.43 -23.84
N LEU A 266 7.75 2.97 -24.93
CA LEU A 266 7.73 3.57 -26.27
C LEU A 266 7.92 2.48 -27.34
N ASP A 267 7.19 2.58 -28.44
CA ASP A 267 7.37 1.79 -29.66
C ASP A 267 7.03 2.70 -30.86
N ASP A 268 8.06 3.32 -31.44
CA ASP A 268 7.92 4.20 -32.61
C ASP A 268 8.62 3.58 -33.82
N SER A 269 7.94 3.55 -34.95
CA SER A 269 8.40 2.97 -36.22
C SER A 269 8.53 4.01 -37.33
N TRP A 270 8.31 5.30 -37.02
CA TRP A 270 8.49 6.45 -37.93
C TRP A 270 7.63 6.44 -39.22
N VAL A 271 6.84 5.40 -39.47
CA VAL A 271 6.03 5.20 -40.70
C VAL A 271 4.92 6.24 -40.91
N ASN A 272 4.56 7.01 -39.88
CA ASN A 272 3.41 7.92 -39.91
C ASN A 272 3.66 9.25 -40.67
N GLY A 273 4.86 9.45 -41.21
CA GLY A 273 5.20 10.60 -42.07
C GLY A 273 5.31 11.96 -41.36
N ASN A 274 5.06 12.00 -40.05
CA ASN A 274 5.28 13.14 -39.15
C ASN A 274 5.78 12.61 -37.80
N ILE A 275 6.43 13.46 -37.02
CA ILE A 275 6.73 13.18 -35.61
C ILE A 275 5.41 13.31 -34.80
N ASN A 276 5.24 12.50 -33.75
CA ASN A 276 4.11 12.65 -32.84
C ASN A 276 4.45 13.59 -31.68
N ASP A 277 3.99 14.83 -31.77
CA ASP A 277 4.18 15.88 -30.77
C ASP A 277 3.50 15.60 -29.41
N SER A 278 2.66 14.56 -29.28
CA SER A 278 2.19 14.11 -27.95
C SER A 278 3.23 13.25 -27.20
N VAL A 279 4.20 12.70 -27.92
CA VAL A 279 5.26 11.82 -27.41
C VAL A 279 6.62 12.51 -27.40
N TRP A 280 6.91 13.29 -28.43
CA TRP A 280 8.24 13.82 -28.72
C TRP A 280 8.30 15.35 -28.79
N GLU A 281 9.42 15.88 -28.30
CA GLU A 281 9.84 17.26 -28.40
C GLU A 281 10.96 17.36 -29.45
N LEU A 282 10.64 17.87 -30.64
CA LEU A 282 11.63 18.21 -31.68
C LEU A 282 12.09 19.66 -31.51
N VAL A 283 13.41 19.87 -31.46
CA VAL A 283 14.01 21.18 -31.71
C VAL A 283 14.97 21.05 -32.88
N ASP A 284 14.68 21.74 -33.98
CA ASP A 284 15.51 21.75 -35.18
C ASP A 284 15.43 23.10 -35.91
N PRO A 285 16.28 24.08 -35.56
CA PRO A 285 16.32 25.40 -36.21
C PRO A 285 16.90 25.35 -37.63
N THR A 286 17.38 24.18 -38.07
CA THR A 286 18.07 23.95 -39.35
C THR A 286 17.24 23.19 -40.38
N SER A 287 16.11 22.58 -39.99
CA SER A 287 15.36 21.61 -40.82
C SER A 287 16.24 20.46 -41.34
N ALA A 288 17.17 20.01 -40.48
CA ALA A 288 18.07 18.88 -40.70
C ALA A 288 17.42 17.52 -40.36
N VAL A 289 16.24 17.51 -39.75
CA VAL A 289 15.47 16.31 -39.36
C VAL A 289 14.26 16.15 -40.28
N GLN A 290 14.08 14.97 -40.86
CA GLN A 290 13.03 14.68 -41.85
C GLN A 290 12.42 13.30 -41.58
N VAL A 291 11.08 13.20 -41.54
CA VAL A 291 10.39 11.91 -41.44
C VAL A 291 10.12 11.40 -42.86
N GLY A 292 10.93 10.44 -43.30
CA GLY A 292 10.66 9.68 -44.51
C GLY A 292 9.76 8.48 -44.21
N VAL A 293 9.06 7.96 -45.21
CA VAL A 293 8.51 6.59 -45.12
C VAL A 293 9.58 5.66 -45.70
N PRO A 294 10.19 4.72 -44.92
CA PRO A 294 9.77 4.22 -43.60
C PRO A 294 10.75 4.57 -42.46
N ASN A 295 11.43 5.72 -42.46
CA ASN A 295 12.47 6.02 -41.47
C ASN A 295 12.66 7.51 -41.14
N LEU A 296 13.09 7.77 -39.90
CA LEU A 296 13.50 9.08 -39.43
C LEU A 296 14.92 9.37 -39.94
N GLN A 297 15.08 10.43 -40.73
CA GLN A 297 16.34 10.82 -41.33
C GLN A 297 16.89 12.09 -40.67
N ILE A 298 18.18 12.08 -40.36
CA ILE A 298 18.92 13.24 -39.89
C ILE A 298 20.06 13.48 -40.88
N ILE A 299 20.12 14.68 -41.47
CA ILE A 299 20.97 15.02 -42.61
C ILE A 299 21.90 16.23 -42.34
N GLY A 300 22.15 16.54 -41.07
CA GLY A 300 23.05 17.60 -40.62
C GLY A 300 22.92 17.81 -39.10
N GLY A 301 23.09 19.05 -38.65
CA GLY A 301 22.88 19.44 -37.25
C GLY A 301 23.22 20.92 -37.01
N SER A 302 22.99 21.38 -35.79
CA SER A 302 23.37 22.73 -35.34
C SER A 302 24.15 22.75 -34.01
N GLY A 303 24.28 21.60 -33.34
CA GLY A 303 25.02 21.46 -32.08
C GLY A 303 24.23 20.74 -30.99
N LEU A 304 24.93 20.38 -29.91
CA LEU A 304 24.32 19.82 -28.70
C LEU A 304 23.35 20.84 -28.10
N GLY A 305 22.16 20.38 -27.72
CA GLY A 305 21.06 21.22 -27.24
C GLY A 305 20.42 22.13 -28.29
N ALA A 306 20.93 22.18 -29.53
CA ALA A 306 20.45 23.06 -30.59
C ALA A 306 19.64 22.31 -31.67
N THR A 307 20.06 21.09 -32.07
CA THR A 307 19.21 20.17 -32.86
C THR A 307 19.08 18.84 -32.11
N PHE A 308 17.87 18.48 -31.65
CA PHE A 308 17.61 17.25 -30.91
C PHE A 308 16.17 16.74 -31.04
N LEU A 309 15.95 15.46 -30.74
CA LEU A 309 14.63 14.86 -30.56
C LEU A 309 14.55 14.15 -29.19
N ARG A 310 13.63 14.60 -28.33
CA ARG A 310 13.55 14.23 -26.91
C ARG A 310 12.18 13.69 -26.53
N LEU A 311 12.13 12.69 -25.66
CA LEU A 311 10.87 12.13 -25.18
C LEU A 311 10.23 13.08 -24.15
N HIS A 312 8.92 13.32 -24.23
CA HIS A 312 8.22 14.12 -23.23
C HIS A 312 8.19 13.46 -21.84
N ARG A 313 8.42 12.15 -21.78
CA ARG A 313 8.51 11.32 -20.57
C ARG A 313 9.96 11.18 -20.08
N ALA A 314 10.16 11.17 -18.76
CA ALA A 314 11.41 10.68 -18.17
C ALA A 314 11.31 9.18 -17.83
N LEU A 315 12.46 8.53 -17.71
CA LEU A 315 12.60 7.12 -17.37
C LEU A 315 13.08 6.98 -15.92
N GLU A 316 12.33 6.30 -15.06
CA GLU A 316 12.80 5.93 -13.71
C GLU A 316 13.91 4.89 -13.83
N LEU A 317 15.04 5.06 -13.15
CA LEU A 317 16.13 4.07 -13.09
C LEU A 317 15.81 2.87 -12.16
N GLY A 318 14.52 2.55 -12.02
CA GLY A 318 13.99 1.42 -11.25
C GLY A 318 13.67 0.23 -12.15
N GLY A 319 13.76 -0.97 -11.58
CA GLY A 319 13.58 -2.23 -12.27
C GLY A 319 14.63 -2.45 -13.35
N GLN A 320 14.26 -3.21 -14.38
CA GLN A 320 15.07 -3.33 -15.59
C GLN A 320 14.49 -2.43 -16.68
N LEU A 321 15.37 -1.73 -17.41
CA LEU A 321 15.02 -1.07 -18.67
C LEU A 321 15.91 -1.59 -19.79
N ARG A 322 15.36 -1.65 -20.99
CA ARG A 322 16.10 -1.83 -22.23
C ARG A 322 15.65 -0.78 -23.25
N LEU A 323 16.64 -0.09 -23.80
CA LEU A 323 16.46 1.05 -24.68
C LEU A 323 17.12 0.70 -26.01
N ILE A 324 16.31 0.27 -26.98
CA ILE A 324 16.72 0.06 -28.37
C ILE A 324 16.57 1.41 -29.06
N HIS A 325 17.67 2.15 -29.16
CA HIS A 325 17.65 3.50 -29.73
C HIS A 325 17.26 3.46 -31.21
N GLY A 326 17.66 2.41 -31.90
CA GLY A 326 17.12 2.00 -33.19
C GLY A 326 18.09 1.18 -34.01
N GLU A 327 17.64 0.74 -35.18
CA GLU A 327 18.52 0.35 -36.28
C GLU A 327 18.97 1.60 -37.03
N LEU A 328 20.28 1.87 -37.02
CA LEU A 328 20.93 3.00 -37.67
C LEU A 328 21.55 2.55 -39.00
N GLN A 329 21.24 3.28 -40.08
CA GLN A 329 22.00 3.26 -41.33
C GLN A 329 22.76 4.59 -41.49
N PHE A 330 24.08 4.52 -41.69
CA PHE A 330 24.92 5.70 -41.87
C PHE A 330 25.03 6.07 -43.35
N THR A 331 24.76 7.33 -43.70
CA THR A 331 24.88 7.85 -45.08
C THR A 331 26.16 8.68 -45.27
N ALA A 332 26.74 9.22 -44.18
CA ALA A 332 28.08 9.80 -44.15
C ALA A 332 28.67 9.80 -42.72
N ALA A 333 29.96 10.15 -42.60
CA ALA A 333 30.65 10.34 -41.33
C ALA A 333 29.91 11.35 -40.43
N SER A 334 29.53 10.92 -39.22
CA SER A 334 28.58 11.61 -38.34
C SER A 334 29.19 12.05 -36.99
N ASP A 335 28.78 13.19 -36.45
CA ASP A 335 29.06 13.64 -35.06
C ASP A 335 27.74 13.97 -34.34
N GLY A 336 27.57 13.38 -33.16
CA GLY A 336 26.37 13.57 -32.34
C GLY A 336 26.30 12.57 -31.19
N ARG A 337 25.20 12.64 -30.43
CA ARG A 337 24.90 11.73 -29.30
C ARG A 337 23.65 10.95 -29.67
N ILE A 338 23.61 9.65 -29.39
CA ILE A 338 22.45 8.78 -29.63
C ILE A 338 22.04 8.10 -28.31
N GLY A 339 20.74 8.03 -28.06
CA GLY A 339 20.17 7.32 -26.91
C GLY A 339 20.54 7.92 -25.55
N GLY A 340 20.81 9.22 -25.51
CA GLY A 340 21.34 9.88 -24.31
C GLY A 340 20.32 10.04 -23.19
N LEU A 341 20.76 9.75 -21.98
CA LEU A 341 20.03 9.88 -20.73
C LEU A 341 20.61 11.03 -19.91
N TYR A 342 19.83 12.08 -19.73
CA TYR A 342 20.28 13.35 -19.12
C TYR A 342 19.66 13.55 -17.74
N LYS A 343 20.40 14.19 -16.82
CA LYS A 343 19.97 14.43 -15.43
C LYS A 343 18.66 15.21 -15.29
N ASN A 344 18.30 16.01 -16.29
CA ASN A 344 17.15 16.92 -16.26
C ASN A 344 16.69 17.28 -17.70
N PHE A 345 15.66 18.13 -17.82
CA PHE A 345 15.07 18.56 -19.10
C PHE A 345 15.58 19.92 -19.62
N THR A 346 16.66 20.48 -19.08
CA THR A 346 17.16 21.82 -19.48
C THR A 346 18.64 21.81 -19.85
N GLY A 347 19.47 21.10 -19.08
CA GLY A 347 20.82 20.72 -19.43
C GLY A 347 20.81 19.54 -20.40
N LEU A 348 21.05 19.83 -21.68
CA LEU A 348 21.31 18.83 -22.72
C LEU A 348 22.77 18.93 -23.21
N THR A 349 23.72 19.01 -22.28
CA THR A 349 25.17 19.06 -22.58
C THR A 349 25.84 17.72 -22.29
N ASP A 350 27.07 17.54 -22.76
CA ASP A 350 27.90 16.37 -22.40
C ASP A 350 28.07 16.26 -20.86
N ALA A 351 28.00 17.35 -20.07
CA ALA A 351 28.12 17.29 -18.61
C ALA A 351 26.82 16.85 -17.89
N ASP A 352 25.67 16.95 -18.57
CA ASP A 352 24.37 16.49 -18.08
C ASP A 352 24.09 15.03 -18.47
N LEU A 353 24.87 14.47 -19.40
CA LEU A 353 24.73 13.12 -19.95
C LEU A 353 25.24 12.07 -18.95
N VAL A 354 24.32 11.33 -18.32
CA VAL A 354 24.64 10.23 -17.41
C VAL A 354 25.09 8.99 -18.18
N ALA A 355 24.42 8.68 -19.29
CA ALA A 355 24.69 7.50 -20.12
C ALA A 355 24.19 7.71 -21.57
N GLY A 356 24.97 7.29 -22.57
CA GLY A 356 24.56 7.28 -23.98
C GLY A 356 25.66 6.82 -24.93
N PHE A 357 25.38 6.86 -26.24
CA PHE A 357 26.37 6.60 -27.28
C PHE A 357 26.88 7.92 -27.87
N LYS A 358 28.20 8.03 -28.05
CA LYS A 358 28.84 9.08 -28.84
C LYS A 358 29.15 8.58 -30.24
N LEU A 359 28.80 9.38 -31.23
CA LEU A 359 29.22 9.24 -32.62
C LEU A 359 30.31 10.27 -32.92
N SER A 360 31.40 9.87 -33.56
CA SER A 360 32.51 10.76 -33.96
C SER A 360 32.97 10.48 -35.40
N LYS A 361 33.29 11.53 -36.17
CA LYS A 361 33.70 11.38 -37.58
C LYS A 361 35.10 10.76 -37.71
N ASN A 362 35.20 9.63 -38.39
CA ASN A 362 36.46 8.94 -38.69
C ASN A 362 36.67 8.85 -40.21
N ALA A 363 37.25 9.91 -40.78
CA ALA A 363 37.36 10.14 -42.22
C ALA A 363 36.01 10.07 -42.96
N ALA A 364 35.71 8.92 -43.59
CA ALA A 364 34.44 8.67 -44.29
C ALA A 364 33.46 7.79 -43.47
N GLN A 365 33.92 7.23 -42.36
CA GLN A 365 33.19 6.34 -41.45
C GLN A 365 32.83 7.08 -40.15
N THR A 366 32.09 6.43 -39.27
CA THR A 366 31.76 6.94 -37.93
C THR A 366 32.30 5.99 -36.87
N ASP A 367 32.95 6.51 -35.84
CA ASP A 367 33.28 5.77 -34.63
C ASP A 367 32.13 5.85 -33.63
N ILE A 368 31.64 4.70 -33.19
CA ILE A 368 30.63 4.51 -32.14
C ILE A 368 31.37 4.14 -30.85
N GLN A 369 31.11 4.87 -29.76
CA GLN A 369 31.67 4.59 -28.43
C GLN A 369 30.66 4.92 -27.32
N ALA A 370 30.77 4.27 -26.16
CA ALA A 370 29.93 4.58 -25.01
C ALA A 370 30.37 5.88 -24.32
N MET A 371 29.44 6.51 -23.59
CA MET A 371 29.69 7.73 -22.82
C MET A 371 28.90 7.67 -21.50
N VAL A 372 29.57 7.89 -20.37
CA VAL A 372 29.03 7.75 -19.00
C VAL A 372 29.57 8.88 -18.13
N ASP A 373 28.72 9.50 -17.29
CA ASP A 373 29.06 10.69 -16.47
C ASP A 373 29.78 11.79 -17.31
N GLY A 374 29.33 12.00 -18.55
CA GLY A 374 29.92 12.94 -19.51
C GLY A 374 31.32 12.59 -20.04
N VAL A 375 31.83 11.38 -19.77
CA VAL A 375 33.15 10.92 -20.20
C VAL A 375 33.02 9.76 -21.20
N VAL A 376 33.79 9.81 -22.27
CA VAL A 376 33.81 8.76 -23.31
C VAL A 376 34.56 7.52 -22.79
N ALA A 377 33.96 6.34 -22.94
CA ALA A 377 34.41 5.11 -22.27
C ALA A 377 34.19 3.83 -23.12
N GLY A 378 34.88 2.76 -22.74
CA GLY A 378 34.76 1.45 -23.39
C GLY A 378 35.40 1.36 -24.79
N SER A 379 35.07 0.30 -25.51
CA SER A 379 35.59 -0.03 -26.84
C SER A 379 34.96 0.84 -27.95
N ILE A 380 35.71 1.08 -29.02
CA ILE A 380 35.24 1.76 -30.24
C ILE A 380 34.80 0.73 -31.28
N ILE A 381 33.68 0.99 -31.96
CA ILE A 381 33.25 0.30 -33.18
C ILE A 381 33.21 1.30 -34.33
N THR A 382 34.08 1.14 -35.34
CA THR A 382 34.05 1.96 -36.56
C THR A 382 33.07 1.36 -37.57
N THR A 383 32.15 2.17 -38.10
CA THR A 383 31.08 1.70 -39.00
C THR A 383 31.60 1.23 -40.35
N GLN A 384 31.01 0.17 -40.89
CA GLN A 384 31.38 -0.43 -42.18
C GLN A 384 30.38 -0.04 -43.28
N THR A 385 30.79 -0.14 -44.55
CA THR A 385 29.89 0.00 -45.71
C THR A 385 29.05 -1.26 -45.85
N ASP A 386 27.80 -1.14 -46.30
CA ASP A 386 26.84 -2.25 -46.44
C ASP A 386 26.53 -3.00 -45.12
N HIS A 387 26.49 -2.25 -44.01
CA HIS A 387 26.13 -2.70 -42.67
C HIS A 387 25.09 -1.77 -42.02
N THR A 388 24.22 -2.30 -41.16
CA THR A 388 23.34 -1.53 -40.25
C THR A 388 23.62 -1.88 -38.79
N TYR A 389 23.36 -0.92 -37.89
CA TYR A 389 23.80 -0.99 -36.49
C TYR A 389 22.63 -0.80 -35.54
N VAL A 390 22.32 -1.79 -34.70
CA VAL A 390 21.35 -1.61 -33.61
C VAL A 390 22.09 -1.24 -32.33
N LEU A 391 21.75 -0.07 -31.77
CA LEU A 391 22.34 0.45 -30.53
C LEU A 391 21.40 0.21 -29.36
N ILE A 392 21.87 -0.50 -28.33
CA ILE A 392 21.09 -0.88 -27.16
C ILE A 392 21.78 -0.45 -25.87
N THR A 393 21.07 0.31 -25.04
CA THR A 393 21.43 0.52 -23.63
C THR A 393 20.52 -0.34 -22.74
N ARG A 394 21.09 -1.12 -21.83
CA ARG A 394 20.35 -1.80 -20.76
C ARG A 394 20.66 -1.15 -19.42
N ILE A 395 19.65 -1.02 -18.56
CA ILE A 395 19.79 -0.51 -17.20
C ILE A 395 19.27 -1.57 -16.24
N LEU A 396 20.06 -1.87 -15.22
CA LEU A 396 19.75 -2.79 -14.13
C LEU A 396 19.64 -1.95 -12.85
N GLY A 397 18.43 -1.49 -12.56
CA GLY A 397 18.09 -0.79 -11.33
C GLY A 397 18.08 -1.76 -10.13
N PRO A 398 18.44 -1.28 -8.93
CA PRO A 398 18.63 -2.15 -7.75
C PRO A 398 17.32 -2.60 -7.07
N GLY A 399 16.18 -2.01 -7.45
CA GLY A 399 14.85 -2.42 -7.01
C GLY A 399 13.80 -1.97 -8.04
N PRO A 400 12.60 -2.60 -8.09
CA PRO A 400 11.57 -2.34 -9.10
C PRO A 400 11.08 -0.88 -9.17
N PHE A 401 11.14 -0.15 -8.06
CA PHE A 401 10.97 1.30 -7.98
C PHE A 401 12.12 1.87 -7.14
N VAL A 402 12.55 3.09 -7.43
CA VAL A 402 13.59 3.80 -6.67
C VAL A 402 13.05 5.11 -6.08
N PHE A 403 12.06 5.73 -6.71
CA PHE A 403 11.40 6.91 -6.18
C PHE A 403 10.28 6.55 -5.19
N LEU A 404 10.45 6.99 -3.95
CA LEU A 404 9.42 6.97 -2.92
C LEU A 404 8.59 8.25 -3.02
N ARG A 405 7.30 8.14 -3.32
CA ARG A 405 6.47 9.33 -3.57
C ARG A 405 6.35 10.19 -2.33
N ARG A 406 6.44 11.51 -2.54
CA ARG A 406 6.24 12.49 -1.48
C ARG A 406 4.75 12.69 -1.17
N PHE A 407 4.39 12.54 0.09
CA PHE A 407 3.05 12.81 0.62
C PHE A 407 3.12 14.02 1.55
N ALA A 408 2.70 15.19 1.05
CA ALA A 408 2.57 16.38 1.88
C ALA A 408 1.45 16.22 2.92
N SER A 409 1.74 16.61 4.17
CA SER A 409 0.75 16.85 5.23
C SER A 409 0.55 18.36 5.42
N LYS A 410 -0.34 18.72 6.34
CA LYS A 410 -0.58 20.09 6.82
C LYS A 410 0.53 20.63 7.71
N ASN A 411 1.03 19.80 8.63
CA ASN A 411 1.93 20.23 9.71
C ASN A 411 3.41 19.93 9.45
N SER A 412 3.75 19.13 8.43
CA SER A 412 5.13 18.94 7.97
C SER A 412 5.51 20.03 6.97
N THR A 413 6.63 20.71 7.23
CA THR A 413 7.28 21.65 6.29
C THR A 413 7.93 20.93 5.10
N THR A 414 8.15 19.61 5.21
CA THR A 414 8.92 18.79 4.27
C THR A 414 8.11 17.63 3.65
N GLY A 415 6.87 17.42 4.08
CA GLY A 415 6.09 16.22 3.76
C GLY A 415 6.66 14.95 4.40
N PHE A 416 6.24 13.80 3.88
CA PHE A 416 6.78 12.45 4.12
C PHE A 416 7.18 11.83 2.78
N GLY A 417 8.13 10.90 2.74
CA GLY A 417 8.69 10.33 1.50
C GLY A 417 9.62 11.28 0.72
N GLY A 418 9.99 10.91 -0.51
CA GLY A 418 10.88 11.68 -1.39
C GLY A 418 12.00 10.82 -1.99
N PHE A 419 13.10 10.68 -1.25
CA PHE A 419 14.25 9.89 -1.70
C PHE A 419 14.24 8.49 -1.08
N GLY A 420 14.53 7.47 -1.89
CA GLY A 420 14.86 6.13 -1.42
C GLY A 420 16.25 6.06 -0.77
N PRO A 421 16.68 4.88 -0.29
CA PRO A 421 18.02 4.68 0.24
C PRO A 421 19.12 4.90 -0.83
N LEU A 422 20.38 4.95 -0.38
CA LEU A 422 21.57 5.00 -1.24
C LEU A 422 21.59 3.77 -2.18
N LEU A 423 21.61 4.00 -3.48
CA LEU A 423 21.36 2.99 -4.50
C LEU A 423 22.25 3.20 -5.73
N VAL A 424 22.50 2.12 -6.47
CA VAL A 424 23.38 2.08 -7.65
C VAL A 424 22.71 1.25 -8.73
N ALA A 425 22.67 1.74 -9.97
CA ALA A 425 22.17 1.00 -11.14
C ALA A 425 23.32 0.67 -12.08
N ASN A 426 23.35 -0.52 -12.67
CA ASN A 426 24.36 -0.86 -13.68
C ASN A 426 23.82 -0.55 -15.08
N VAL A 427 24.64 0.11 -15.90
CA VAL A 427 24.35 0.43 -17.30
C VAL A 427 25.28 -0.33 -18.23
N ILE A 428 24.70 -0.95 -19.27
CA ILE A 428 25.39 -1.84 -20.20
C ILE A 428 25.12 -1.34 -21.62
N PHE A 429 26.18 -1.19 -22.42
CA PHE A 429 26.11 -0.72 -23.80
C PHE A 429 26.43 -1.86 -24.77
N GLU A 430 25.46 -2.21 -25.61
CA GLU A 430 25.55 -3.28 -26.62
C GLU A 430 25.35 -2.69 -28.02
N VAL A 431 26.25 -3.05 -28.94
CA VAL A 431 26.17 -2.73 -30.38
C VAL A 431 25.97 -4.04 -31.12
N TRP A 432 24.91 -4.15 -31.92
CA TRP A 432 24.66 -5.31 -32.80
C TRP A 432 24.96 -4.89 -34.23
N ASP A 433 25.99 -5.49 -34.84
CA ASP A 433 26.42 -5.19 -36.22
C ASP A 433 25.81 -6.22 -37.21
N PHE A 434 24.99 -5.73 -38.15
CA PHE A 434 24.32 -6.51 -39.20
C PHE A 434 24.94 -6.22 -40.57
N ASN A 435 25.61 -7.21 -41.17
CA ASN A 435 26.01 -7.12 -42.57
C ASN A 435 24.79 -7.40 -43.48
N ILE A 436 24.35 -6.40 -44.26
CA ILE A 436 23.10 -6.52 -45.05
C ILE A 436 23.28 -7.21 -46.41
N VAL A 437 24.51 -7.55 -46.81
CA VAL A 437 24.80 -8.32 -48.04
C VAL A 437 25.08 -9.81 -47.77
N ALA A 438 25.34 -10.19 -46.51
CA ALA A 438 25.57 -11.56 -46.08
C ALA A 438 24.28 -12.20 -45.56
N SER A 439 23.62 -13.02 -46.39
CA SER A 439 22.30 -13.60 -46.10
C SER A 439 22.20 -14.49 -44.85
N GLN A 440 23.32 -14.90 -44.25
CA GLN A 440 23.34 -15.59 -42.95
C GLN A 440 23.48 -14.62 -41.76
N GLN A 441 24.17 -13.49 -41.89
CA GLN A 441 24.33 -12.52 -40.79
C GLN A 441 23.10 -11.63 -40.59
N LEU A 442 22.22 -11.53 -41.58
CA LEU A 442 20.85 -11.02 -41.40
C LEU A 442 20.04 -11.79 -40.34
N LEU A 443 20.43 -13.02 -39.99
CA LEU A 443 19.81 -13.84 -38.95
C LEU A 443 20.66 -13.91 -37.66
N ASP A 444 21.94 -13.54 -37.71
CA ASP A 444 22.88 -13.61 -36.58
C ASP A 444 23.90 -12.44 -36.61
N PRO A 445 23.59 -11.32 -35.91
CA PRO A 445 24.45 -10.14 -35.86
C PRO A 445 25.67 -10.34 -34.95
N VAL A 446 26.73 -9.56 -35.19
CA VAL A 446 27.88 -9.52 -34.27
C VAL A 446 27.53 -8.63 -33.08
N ILE A 447 27.17 -9.24 -31.96
CA ILE A 447 26.84 -8.56 -30.70
C ILE A 447 28.14 -8.24 -29.94
N THR A 448 28.41 -6.95 -29.74
CA THR A 448 29.55 -6.47 -28.93
C THR A 448 29.05 -5.65 -27.73
N ARG A 449 29.33 -6.11 -26.51
CA ARG A 449 29.24 -5.27 -25.31
C ARG A 449 30.45 -4.34 -25.28
N ILE A 450 30.25 -3.06 -25.62
CA ILE A 450 31.35 -2.10 -25.73
C ILE A 450 31.76 -1.51 -24.38
N HIS A 451 30.82 -1.41 -23.43
CA HIS A 451 31.06 -0.92 -22.09
C HIS A 451 30.01 -1.40 -21.08
N GLU A 452 30.37 -1.37 -19.81
CA GLU A 452 29.53 -1.66 -18.65
C GLU A 452 30.04 -0.81 -17.48
N ALA A 453 29.14 -0.12 -16.79
CA ALA A 453 29.45 0.86 -15.74
C ALA A 453 28.36 0.90 -14.67
N SER A 454 28.66 1.52 -13.53
CA SER A 454 27.72 1.75 -12.43
C SER A 454 27.35 3.23 -12.33
N ILE A 455 26.06 3.54 -12.44
CA ILE A 455 25.47 4.84 -12.19
C ILE A 455 25.16 4.94 -10.70
N ASP A 456 25.78 5.94 -10.07
CA ASP A 456 25.67 6.26 -8.65
C ASP A 456 24.59 7.33 -8.47
N PHE A 457 23.53 7.02 -7.71
CA PHE A 457 22.39 7.93 -7.55
C PHE A 457 22.74 9.16 -6.71
N ASP A 458 23.81 9.13 -5.90
CA ASP A 458 24.29 10.28 -5.13
C ASP A 458 24.80 11.42 -6.04
N LYS A 459 25.02 11.12 -7.33
CA LYS A 459 25.40 12.09 -8.37
C LYS A 459 24.21 12.64 -9.18
N LEU A 460 22.99 12.22 -8.88
CA LEU A 460 21.78 12.56 -9.64
C LEU A 460 20.83 13.42 -8.81
N ASP A 461 20.28 14.48 -9.41
CA ASP A 461 19.26 15.32 -8.78
C ASP A 461 17.88 14.61 -8.65
N SER A 462 17.72 13.48 -9.35
CA SER A 462 16.49 12.68 -9.40
C SER A 462 16.80 11.25 -9.89
N PRO A 463 16.07 10.21 -9.42
CA PRO A 463 16.13 8.86 -9.99
C PRO A 463 15.46 8.74 -11.39
N PHE A 464 15.00 9.85 -11.98
CA PHE A 464 14.42 9.90 -13.32
C PHE A 464 15.35 10.65 -14.29
N LEU A 465 15.68 10.02 -15.42
CA LEU A 465 16.48 10.65 -16.49
C LEU A 465 15.64 11.02 -17.72
N SER A 466 15.98 12.14 -18.33
CA SER A 466 15.40 12.59 -19.60
C SER A 466 16.00 11.83 -20.77
N TYR A 467 15.17 11.13 -21.55
CA TYR A 467 15.63 10.38 -22.73
C TYR A 467 15.60 11.24 -24.00
N THR A 468 16.77 11.41 -24.63
CA THR A 468 16.93 12.09 -25.92
C THR A 468 17.45 11.11 -26.96
N LEU A 469 16.66 10.85 -28.00
CA LEU A 469 17.00 9.86 -29.03
C LEU A 469 18.27 10.26 -29.79
N PHE A 470 18.38 11.53 -30.19
CA PHE A 470 19.61 12.07 -30.77
C PHE A 470 19.84 13.52 -30.39
N GLN A 471 21.12 13.91 -30.36
CA GLN A 471 21.57 15.29 -30.52
C GLN A 471 22.47 15.39 -31.75
N ALA A 472 22.14 16.30 -32.65
CA ALA A 472 22.81 16.44 -33.92
C ALA A 472 23.81 17.61 -33.91
N VAL A 473 25.10 17.28 -33.84
CA VAL A 473 26.17 18.23 -34.16
C VAL A 473 26.29 18.32 -35.67
N ASP A 474 26.49 17.17 -36.32
CA ASP A 474 26.44 17.00 -37.77
C ASP A 474 26.22 15.50 -38.08
N LEU A 475 24.96 15.04 -37.97
CA LEU A 475 24.56 13.64 -38.12
C LEU A 475 24.02 13.35 -39.53
N HIS A 476 24.45 12.23 -40.11
CA HIS A 476 24.01 11.75 -41.42
C HIS A 476 23.58 10.28 -41.31
N ILE A 477 22.40 10.07 -40.73
CA ILE A 477 21.85 8.75 -40.38
C ILE A 477 20.37 8.64 -40.72
N ALA A 478 19.92 7.41 -40.98
CA ALA A 478 18.51 7.03 -40.96
C ALA A 478 18.25 6.05 -39.80
N ILE A 479 17.11 6.19 -39.12
CA ILE A 479 16.67 5.36 -37.99
C ILE A 479 15.34 4.70 -38.36
N ASN A 480 15.30 3.37 -38.43
CA ASN A 480 14.10 2.64 -38.89
C ASN A 480 13.01 2.50 -37.79
N PHE A 481 13.40 2.42 -36.52
CA PHE A 481 12.48 2.35 -35.38
C PHE A 481 13.19 2.73 -34.08
N THR A 482 12.46 2.98 -33.00
CA THR A 482 12.97 3.23 -31.64
C THR A 482 12.03 2.58 -30.62
N GLN A 483 12.57 1.75 -29.72
CA GLN A 483 11.78 0.98 -28.75
C GLN A 483 12.40 1.08 -27.35
N LEU A 484 11.59 1.43 -26.36
CA LEU A 484 11.98 1.47 -24.96
C LEU A 484 11.00 0.59 -24.18
N ASN A 485 11.50 -0.44 -23.51
CA ASN A 485 10.69 -1.36 -22.72
C ASN A 485 11.28 -1.58 -21.32
N SER A 486 10.40 -1.86 -20.36
CA SER A 486 10.78 -2.54 -19.13
C SER A 486 10.50 -4.03 -19.35
N PRO A 487 11.53 -4.86 -19.59
CA PRO A 487 11.37 -6.30 -19.73
C PRO A 487 10.93 -6.92 -18.40
N ILE A 488 10.42 -8.15 -18.49
CA ILE A 488 9.94 -8.94 -17.36
C ILE A 488 11.05 -9.01 -16.28
N PRO A 489 10.81 -8.57 -15.02
CA PRO A 489 11.83 -8.43 -13.98
C PRO A 489 12.08 -9.78 -13.29
N ILE A 490 12.64 -10.72 -14.06
CA ILE A 490 12.85 -12.12 -13.70
C ILE A 490 14.26 -12.57 -14.10
N GLN A 491 14.97 -13.25 -13.18
CA GLN A 491 16.19 -13.98 -13.51
C GLN A 491 15.88 -15.48 -13.55
N LEU A 492 15.99 -16.06 -14.74
CA LEU A 492 15.90 -17.50 -14.98
C LEU A 492 17.31 -18.07 -15.17
N ARG A 493 17.67 -19.08 -14.38
CA ARG A 493 18.94 -19.80 -14.53
C ARG A 493 18.68 -21.30 -14.52
N THR A 494 19.43 -22.05 -15.31
CA THR A 494 19.37 -23.51 -15.27
C THR A 494 20.76 -24.14 -15.14
N ALA A 495 20.82 -25.36 -14.60
CA ALA A 495 22.06 -26.10 -14.43
C ALA A 495 21.87 -27.56 -14.89
N LEU A 496 22.53 -27.91 -15.99
CA LEU A 496 22.49 -29.24 -16.60
C LEU A 496 23.03 -30.31 -15.64
N PRO A 497 22.42 -31.51 -15.59
CA PRO A 497 22.87 -32.61 -14.73
C PRO A 497 23.94 -33.47 -15.43
N THR A 498 24.83 -34.06 -14.64
CA THR A 498 25.65 -35.21 -15.08
C THR A 498 24.96 -36.48 -14.60
N LEU A 499 24.32 -37.21 -15.52
CA LEU A 499 23.59 -38.44 -15.19
C LEU A 499 24.51 -39.66 -15.10
N ASP A 500 24.14 -40.62 -14.25
CA ASP A 500 24.74 -41.97 -14.25
C ASP A 500 24.12 -42.87 -15.33
N ALA A 501 24.58 -44.13 -15.39
CA ALA A 501 24.07 -45.12 -16.34
C ALA A 501 22.59 -45.53 -16.13
N ASN A 502 21.96 -45.09 -15.03
CA ASN A 502 20.56 -45.33 -14.69
C ASN A 502 19.69 -44.07 -14.88
N GLY A 503 20.26 -42.95 -15.32
CA GLY A 503 19.57 -41.66 -15.45
C GLY A 503 19.48 -40.83 -14.16
N LEU A 504 20.23 -41.18 -13.11
CA LEU A 504 20.22 -40.44 -11.85
C LEU A 504 21.30 -39.34 -11.84
N PRO A 505 21.00 -38.10 -11.38
CA PRO A 505 21.97 -37.02 -11.35
C PRO A 505 23.05 -37.24 -10.28
N THR A 506 24.31 -37.28 -10.72
CA THR A 506 25.50 -37.44 -9.85
C THR A 506 26.11 -36.10 -9.45
N SER A 507 25.98 -35.09 -10.32
CA SER A 507 26.41 -33.71 -10.11
C SER A 507 25.66 -32.79 -11.08
N TRP A 508 25.86 -31.47 -10.97
CA TRP A 508 25.30 -30.48 -11.89
C TRP A 508 26.39 -29.50 -12.32
N ALA A 509 26.25 -28.96 -13.53
CA ALA A 509 27.07 -27.86 -14.02
C ALA A 509 26.85 -26.56 -13.21
N SER A 510 27.68 -25.55 -13.46
CA SER A 510 27.39 -24.18 -13.02
C SER A 510 26.07 -23.69 -13.64
N PHE A 511 25.32 -22.86 -12.90
CA PHE A 511 24.11 -22.23 -13.42
C PHE A 511 24.43 -21.29 -14.59
N ILE A 512 23.70 -21.44 -15.68
CA ILE A 512 23.72 -20.57 -16.87
C ILE A 512 22.41 -19.77 -16.87
N GLU A 513 22.49 -18.47 -17.18
CA GLU A 513 21.33 -17.60 -17.31
C GLU A 513 20.63 -17.82 -18.67
N ARG A 514 19.30 -17.99 -18.66
CA ARG A 514 18.49 -18.17 -19.87
C ARG A 514 17.60 -16.92 -20.04
N PRO A 515 17.64 -16.18 -21.16
CA PRO A 515 16.82 -14.98 -21.34
C PRO A 515 15.32 -15.29 -21.31
N VAL A 516 14.55 -14.40 -20.70
CA VAL A 516 13.08 -14.46 -20.60
C VAL A 516 12.48 -13.21 -21.25
N GLY A 517 11.43 -13.37 -22.06
CA GLY A 517 10.81 -12.29 -22.82
C GLY A 517 9.98 -12.82 -23.99
N PHE A 518 9.47 -11.92 -24.84
CA PHE A 518 8.57 -12.31 -25.94
C PHE A 518 9.23 -12.25 -27.32
N GLY A 519 9.21 -13.38 -28.04
CA GLY A 519 9.30 -13.45 -29.51
C GLY A 519 10.61 -13.01 -30.19
N ILE A 520 10.95 -11.71 -30.12
CA ILE A 520 12.06 -11.09 -30.86
C ILE A 520 13.42 -11.23 -30.15
N ASP A 521 13.41 -11.48 -28.84
CA ASP A 521 14.59 -11.33 -27.97
C ASP A 521 15.50 -12.57 -27.85
N ARG A 522 15.30 -13.59 -28.69
CA ARG A 522 15.92 -14.93 -28.55
C ARG A 522 15.69 -15.52 -27.14
N ALA A 523 14.55 -15.21 -26.54
CA ALA A 523 14.17 -15.71 -25.22
C ALA A 523 13.98 -17.24 -25.25
N HIS A 524 14.42 -17.91 -24.20
CA HIS A 524 14.23 -19.36 -24.03
C HIS A 524 12.90 -19.68 -23.32
N ALA A 525 12.33 -18.70 -22.62
CA ALA A 525 11.05 -18.81 -21.93
C ALA A 525 10.32 -17.45 -21.85
N THR A 526 9.06 -17.49 -21.41
CA THR A 526 8.27 -16.33 -21.00
C THR A 526 7.48 -16.66 -19.72
N ILE A 527 6.75 -15.68 -19.15
CA ILE A 527 5.76 -15.93 -18.10
C ILE A 527 4.35 -15.82 -18.70
N GLY A 528 3.59 -16.90 -18.59
CA GLY A 528 2.16 -16.93 -18.86
C GLY A 528 1.33 -16.82 -17.59
N SER A 529 0.03 -16.55 -17.75
CA SER A 529 -0.96 -16.62 -16.68
C SER A 529 -2.13 -17.53 -17.08
N ASP A 530 -2.72 -18.20 -16.09
CA ASP A 530 -3.92 -19.02 -16.25
C ASP A 530 -4.86 -18.88 -15.03
N ARG A 531 -5.95 -19.67 -14.98
CA ARG A 531 -6.93 -19.64 -13.89
C ARG A 531 -6.39 -20.06 -12.51
N GLN A 532 -5.18 -20.62 -12.45
CA GLN A 532 -4.53 -21.13 -11.24
C GLN A 532 -3.26 -20.35 -10.84
N GLY A 533 -2.85 -19.34 -11.62
CA GLY A 533 -1.72 -18.46 -11.27
C GLY A 533 -0.80 -18.15 -12.44
N HIS A 534 0.46 -17.82 -12.12
CA HIS A 534 1.48 -17.53 -13.13
C HIS A 534 2.34 -18.78 -13.39
N VAL A 535 2.83 -18.94 -14.62
CA VAL A 535 3.54 -20.14 -15.09
C VAL A 535 4.77 -19.70 -15.86
N LEU A 536 5.94 -20.24 -15.52
CA LEU A 536 7.12 -20.18 -16.38
C LEU A 536 6.93 -21.12 -17.57
N GLN A 537 6.95 -20.56 -18.78
CA GLN A 537 6.68 -21.28 -20.02
C GLN A 537 7.92 -21.22 -20.92
N PHE A 538 8.66 -22.32 -21.01
CA PHE A 538 9.72 -22.48 -22.00
C PHE A 538 9.14 -22.56 -23.41
N TYR A 539 9.83 -21.97 -24.39
CA TYR A 539 9.40 -22.04 -25.79
C TYR A 539 9.65 -23.44 -26.34
N ASN A 540 8.64 -24.04 -27.00
CA ASN A 540 8.77 -25.39 -27.58
C ASN A 540 9.78 -25.48 -28.74
N GLU A 541 10.17 -24.34 -29.33
CA GLU A 541 11.14 -24.26 -30.43
C GLU A 541 12.20 -23.17 -30.17
N PRO A 542 13.48 -23.42 -30.47
CA PRO A 542 14.07 -24.74 -30.68
C PRO A 542 13.86 -25.65 -29.46
N ILE A 543 13.69 -26.95 -29.68
CA ILE A 543 13.44 -27.94 -28.60
C ILE A 543 14.48 -27.92 -27.46
N GLU A 544 15.69 -27.42 -27.72
CA GLU A 544 16.77 -27.18 -26.74
C GLU A 544 16.38 -26.20 -25.61
N ASN A 545 15.33 -25.41 -25.81
CA ASN A 545 14.74 -24.56 -24.78
C ASN A 545 14.07 -25.38 -23.65
N ILE A 546 13.51 -26.56 -23.94
CA ILE A 546 12.82 -27.39 -22.94
C ILE A 546 13.86 -27.97 -21.96
N PRO A 547 13.68 -27.84 -20.63
CA PRO A 547 14.64 -28.36 -19.66
C PRO A 547 14.80 -29.88 -19.71
N VAL A 548 16.04 -30.36 -19.71
CA VAL A 548 16.32 -31.80 -19.80
C VAL A 548 16.04 -32.51 -18.47
N SER A 549 15.90 -33.84 -18.52
CA SER A 549 15.62 -34.65 -17.33
C SER A 549 16.68 -34.45 -16.24
N ALA A 550 16.24 -34.13 -15.03
CA ALA A 550 17.02 -33.73 -13.86
C ALA A 550 17.79 -32.38 -13.95
N GLU A 551 17.53 -31.54 -14.96
CA GLU A 551 18.05 -30.16 -15.03
C GLU A 551 17.47 -29.32 -13.88
N LYS A 552 18.33 -28.64 -13.13
CA LYS A 552 17.88 -27.72 -12.07
C LYS A 552 17.46 -26.39 -12.67
N ILE A 553 16.33 -25.87 -12.24
CA ILE A 553 15.78 -24.58 -12.64
C ILE A 553 15.71 -23.70 -11.40
N ASP A 554 16.30 -22.50 -11.47
CA ASP A 554 16.30 -21.46 -10.44
C ASP A 554 15.64 -20.21 -11.03
N VAL A 555 14.52 -19.77 -10.44
CA VAL A 555 13.72 -18.63 -10.88
C VAL A 555 13.66 -17.61 -9.76
N ARG A 556 14.15 -16.39 -10.02
CA ARG A 556 14.14 -15.27 -9.07
C ARG A 556 13.26 -14.15 -9.61
N PHE A 557 12.35 -13.65 -8.78
CA PHE A 557 11.34 -12.68 -9.18
C PHE A 557 10.85 -11.83 -7.99
N ASN A 558 10.10 -10.76 -8.27
CA ASN A 558 9.41 -10.00 -7.24
C ASN A 558 8.00 -10.58 -7.01
N VAL A 559 7.61 -10.86 -5.77
CA VAL A 559 6.26 -11.36 -5.45
C VAL A 559 5.23 -10.24 -5.57
N LEU A 560 4.12 -10.51 -6.25
CA LEU A 560 2.98 -9.60 -6.36
C LEU A 560 2.15 -9.61 -5.08
N GLY A 561 1.94 -8.44 -4.49
CA GLY A 561 0.89 -8.18 -3.51
C GLY A 561 0.28 -6.79 -3.72
N THR A 562 -0.29 -6.19 -2.67
CA THR A 562 -0.86 -4.84 -2.71
C THR A 562 -0.11 -3.95 -1.72
N ALA A 563 0.21 -2.72 -2.10
CA ALA A 563 0.89 -1.74 -1.26
C ALA A 563 0.09 -1.49 0.03
N LEU A 564 0.71 -1.68 1.19
CA LEU A 564 0.06 -1.61 2.50
C LEU A 564 0.97 -0.91 3.51
N GLY A 565 0.41 0.06 4.23
CA GLY A 565 1.10 0.77 5.30
C GLY A 565 0.15 1.07 6.46
N ARG A 566 0.63 0.86 7.70
CA ARG A 566 -0.08 1.23 8.92
C ARG A 566 0.83 2.07 9.80
N VAL A 567 0.40 3.28 10.13
CA VAL A 567 1.15 4.19 10.99
C VAL A 567 0.25 4.68 12.13
N ARG A 568 0.80 4.71 13.34
CA ARG A 568 0.08 5.02 14.58
C ARG A 568 0.84 6.09 15.39
N ASP A 569 0.10 6.97 16.05
CA ASP A 569 0.65 7.87 17.07
C ASP A 569 0.44 7.25 18.47
N LYS A 570 1.51 6.67 19.04
CA LYS A 570 1.44 6.07 20.38
C LYS A 570 1.17 7.10 21.50
N ALA A 571 1.56 8.36 21.32
CA ALA A 571 1.34 9.42 22.31
C ALA A 571 -0.12 9.89 22.31
N SER A 572 -0.74 10.03 21.13
CA SER A 572 -2.19 10.29 21.01
C SER A 572 -3.03 9.16 21.61
N VAL A 573 -2.66 7.90 21.34
CA VAL A 573 -3.32 6.74 21.97
C VAL A 573 -3.23 6.82 23.50
N ALA A 574 -2.04 7.03 24.06
CA ALA A 574 -1.83 7.14 25.50
C ALA A 574 -2.62 8.32 26.13
N ALA A 575 -2.74 9.46 25.44
CA ALA A 575 -3.52 10.60 25.88
C ALA A 575 -5.03 10.30 25.93
N LEU A 576 -5.57 9.55 24.97
CA LEU A 576 -6.97 9.14 24.98
C LEU A 576 -7.25 8.12 26.10
N VAL A 577 -6.38 7.11 26.30
CA VAL A 577 -6.49 6.17 27.44
C VAL A 577 -6.43 6.92 28.77
N GLY A 578 -5.55 7.91 28.90
CA GLY A 578 -5.45 8.75 30.10
C GLY A 578 -6.66 9.66 30.36
N THR A 579 -7.47 9.92 29.33
CA THR A 579 -8.66 10.78 29.41
C THR A 579 -9.94 9.98 29.66
N LEU A 580 -10.06 8.79 29.07
CA LEU A 580 -11.28 7.97 29.07
C LEU A 580 -11.18 6.73 29.98
N GLY A 581 -9.99 6.40 30.46
CA GLY A 581 -9.74 5.33 31.43
C GLY A 581 -9.56 3.95 30.80
N ALA A 582 -9.23 2.96 31.64
CA ALA A 582 -8.81 1.62 31.23
C ALA A 582 -9.90 0.72 30.58
N GLN A 583 -11.05 1.28 30.20
CA GLN A 583 -12.06 0.61 29.37
C GLN A 583 -11.93 0.99 27.88
N ASP A 584 -11.09 1.98 27.57
CA ASP A 584 -10.79 2.44 26.22
C ASP A 584 -9.34 2.05 25.86
N ASP A 585 -9.12 1.52 24.66
CA ASP A 585 -7.77 1.23 24.17
C ASP A 585 -7.05 2.48 23.61
N GLY A 586 -7.79 3.60 23.49
CA GLY A 586 -7.34 4.86 22.91
C GLY A 586 -7.09 4.80 21.41
N VAL A 587 -7.34 3.68 20.73
CA VAL A 587 -7.09 3.49 19.31
C VAL A 587 -8.28 3.99 18.50
N ARG A 588 -8.01 4.78 17.46
CA ARG A 588 -9.02 5.39 16.58
C ARG A 588 -8.61 5.20 15.13
N THR A 589 -8.93 4.02 14.60
CA THR A 589 -8.53 3.61 13.26
C THR A 589 -9.30 4.35 12.14
N GLU A 590 -8.63 4.63 11.03
CA GLU A 590 -9.21 4.93 9.72
C GLU A 590 -8.47 4.17 8.62
N ILE A 591 -9.18 3.83 7.53
CA ILE A 591 -8.65 3.11 6.38
C ILE A 591 -8.85 3.97 5.13
N HIS A 592 -7.81 4.10 4.30
CA HIS A 592 -7.86 4.81 3.03
C HIS A 592 -7.39 3.91 1.88
N ASP A 593 -8.25 3.72 0.88
CA ASP A 593 -7.97 3.10 -0.42
C ASP A 593 -8.04 4.13 -1.58
N ASP A 594 -8.10 5.43 -1.24
CA ASP A 594 -8.63 6.49 -2.10
C ASP A 594 -7.56 7.28 -2.88
N PHE A 595 -6.29 7.12 -2.54
CA PHE A 595 -5.19 7.93 -3.09
C PHE A 595 -5.06 7.86 -4.63
N LYS A 596 -4.84 9.02 -5.27
CA LYS A 596 -4.65 9.15 -6.72
C LYS A 596 -3.35 9.88 -7.08
N PRO A 597 -2.48 9.29 -7.94
CA PRO A 597 -2.35 7.83 -8.11
C PRO A 597 -2.19 7.11 -6.74
N PRO A 598 -2.42 5.79 -6.67
CA PRO A 598 -2.23 5.06 -5.42
C PRO A 598 -0.73 4.90 -5.07
N PRO A 599 -0.39 4.64 -3.79
CA PRO A 599 0.94 4.16 -3.38
C PRO A 599 1.43 2.96 -4.20
N ARG A 600 2.70 2.97 -4.60
CA ARG A 600 3.35 1.91 -5.42
C ARG A 600 4.09 0.86 -4.58
N THR A 601 4.40 1.19 -3.34
CA THR A 601 5.16 0.36 -2.39
C THR A 601 4.54 0.44 -1.00
N ASP A 602 4.91 -0.49 -0.11
CA ASP A 602 4.52 -0.41 1.30
C ASP A 602 5.09 0.84 1.98
N GLU A 603 6.25 1.32 1.53
CA GLU A 603 6.86 2.54 2.04
C GLU A 603 6.14 3.81 1.55
N ASP A 604 5.70 3.87 0.28
CA ASP A 604 4.76 4.90 -0.18
C ASP A 604 3.49 4.89 0.70
N ALA A 605 2.95 3.71 1.02
CA ALA A 605 1.73 3.57 1.79
C ALA A 605 1.91 4.01 3.26
N ARG A 606 3.08 3.75 3.87
CA ARG A 606 3.43 4.26 5.20
C ARG A 606 3.60 5.78 5.21
N ASN A 607 4.31 6.34 4.24
CA ASN A 607 4.46 7.80 4.12
C ASN A 607 3.11 8.50 3.85
N ALA A 608 2.22 7.87 3.08
CA ALA A 608 0.84 8.30 2.90
C ALA A 608 0.01 8.22 4.20
N ALA A 609 0.18 7.15 4.99
CA ALA A 609 -0.49 6.97 6.27
C ALA A 609 -0.03 8.01 7.31
N ALA A 610 1.28 8.25 7.41
CA ALA A 610 1.87 9.27 8.28
C ALA A 610 1.39 10.69 7.92
N ALA A 611 1.30 11.00 6.62
CA ALA A 611 0.76 12.28 6.15
C ALA A 611 -0.70 12.51 6.57
N ARG A 612 -1.56 11.48 6.45
CA ARG A 612 -2.97 11.55 6.89
C ARG A 612 -3.11 11.56 8.41
N LEU A 613 -2.29 10.80 9.13
CA LEU A 613 -2.26 10.75 10.59
C LEU A 613 -2.02 12.13 11.17
N GLN A 614 -0.98 12.84 10.69
CA GLN A 614 -0.64 14.17 11.18
C GLN A 614 -1.73 15.23 10.95
N ASP A 615 -2.58 15.02 9.93
CA ASP A 615 -3.73 15.87 9.60
C ASP A 615 -5.01 15.51 10.40
N ALA A 616 -5.14 14.25 10.84
CA ALA A 616 -6.33 13.71 11.49
C ALA A 616 -6.30 13.79 13.04
N LEU A 617 -5.19 14.27 13.61
CA LEU A 617 -5.05 14.62 15.02
C LEU A 617 -5.65 15.99 15.40
N LEU A 618 -6.07 16.81 14.42
CA LEU A 618 -6.55 18.17 14.64
C LEU A 618 -8.06 18.35 14.37
N VAL A 619 -8.69 19.18 15.20
CA VAL A 619 -10.08 19.63 15.02
C VAL A 619 -10.18 20.50 13.76
N LYS A 620 -11.22 20.26 12.96
CA LYS A 620 -11.52 20.96 11.70
C LYS A 620 -12.74 21.84 11.91
N TYR A 621 -12.84 22.99 11.24
CA TYR A 621 -14.02 23.86 11.28
C TYR A 621 -14.41 24.29 9.85
N ASN A 622 -15.66 24.67 9.64
CA ASN A 622 -16.09 25.47 8.49
C ASN A 622 -16.38 26.90 8.97
N ALA A 623 -16.32 27.91 8.09
CA ALA A 623 -16.79 29.25 8.42
C ALA A 623 -17.30 30.01 7.19
N ASP A 624 -18.52 30.55 7.26
CA ASP A 624 -19.01 31.51 6.27
C ASP A 624 -18.85 32.96 6.76
N TYR A 625 -18.72 33.88 5.81
CA TYR A 625 -18.69 35.33 6.04
C TYR A 625 -19.42 36.02 4.88
N THR A 626 -20.38 36.90 5.18
CA THR A 626 -21.11 37.68 4.17
C THR A 626 -21.14 39.15 4.59
N VAL A 627 -20.67 40.03 3.71
CA VAL A 627 -20.56 41.47 3.95
C VAL A 627 -21.12 42.28 2.77
N TRP A 628 -21.58 43.49 3.08
CA TRP A 628 -22.32 44.38 2.17
C TRP A 628 -21.66 45.78 2.11
N ASP A 629 -20.42 45.92 1.63
CA ASP A 629 -19.89 47.28 1.42
C ASP A 629 -18.69 47.43 0.47
N ASN A 630 -18.50 48.69 0.11
CA ASN A 630 -17.48 49.28 -0.75
C ASN A 630 -16.05 49.22 -0.17
N TYR A 631 -15.83 48.81 1.08
CA TYR A 631 -14.56 49.07 1.78
C TYR A 631 -13.41 48.09 1.52
N VAL A 632 -13.67 46.90 0.97
CA VAL A 632 -12.62 45.91 0.65
C VAL A 632 -11.66 46.48 -0.43
N SER A 633 -10.47 46.98 -0.06
CA SER A 633 -9.52 47.56 -1.04
C SER A 633 -8.71 46.49 -1.79
N VAL A 634 -8.51 45.33 -1.18
CA VAL A 634 -7.87 44.15 -1.79
C VAL A 634 -8.86 43.00 -1.76
N ARG A 635 -9.30 42.52 -2.93
CA ARG A 635 -10.19 41.34 -3.05
C ARG A 635 -9.44 40.09 -2.58
N PRO A 636 -9.94 39.33 -1.58
CA PRO A 636 -9.41 38.02 -1.27
C PRO A 636 -9.46 37.07 -2.47
N MET A 637 -8.54 36.11 -2.52
CA MET A 637 -8.47 35.12 -3.61
C MET A 637 -8.50 33.70 -3.04
N PRO A 638 -9.26 32.76 -3.65
CA PRO A 638 -9.20 31.35 -3.27
C PRO A 638 -7.77 30.83 -3.30
N GLY A 639 -7.37 30.06 -2.27
CA GLY A 639 -6.00 29.56 -2.13
C GLY A 639 -5.06 30.44 -1.29
N ARG A 640 -5.49 31.62 -0.85
CA ARG A 640 -4.76 32.46 0.13
C ARG A 640 -5.22 32.16 1.56
N PHE A 641 -4.34 32.44 2.54
CA PHE A 641 -4.64 32.33 3.95
C PHE A 641 -5.08 33.68 4.55
N MET A 642 -6.05 33.62 5.47
CA MET A 642 -6.53 34.76 6.27
C MET A 642 -6.30 34.45 7.75
N LEU A 643 -5.61 35.33 8.46
CA LEU A 643 -5.43 35.17 9.91
C LEU A 643 -6.66 35.72 10.60
N VAL A 644 -7.37 34.84 11.30
CA VAL A 644 -8.51 35.21 12.11
C VAL A 644 -8.13 35.02 13.56
N ASP A 645 -8.21 36.10 14.32
CA ASP A 645 -8.15 36.11 15.77
C ASP A 645 -9.57 36.35 16.30
N GLU A 646 -10.17 35.31 16.86
CA GLU A 646 -11.59 35.26 17.23
C GLU A 646 -11.77 34.15 18.28
N GLU A 647 -12.23 34.53 19.48
CA GLU A 647 -12.32 33.66 20.66
C GLU A 647 -13.29 32.46 20.48
N ARG A 648 -14.07 32.44 19.40
CA ARG A 648 -14.95 31.32 19.01
C ARG A 648 -14.22 30.15 18.32
N PHE A 649 -12.90 30.23 18.11
CA PHE A 649 -12.04 29.09 17.77
C PHE A 649 -11.25 28.64 19.01
N GLU A 650 -11.22 27.33 19.29
CA GLU A 650 -10.63 26.77 20.54
C GLU A 650 -9.14 27.11 20.76
N ASP A 651 -8.39 27.39 19.71
CA ASP A 651 -6.97 27.80 19.78
C ASP A 651 -6.61 28.86 18.72
N SER A 652 -7.32 30.00 18.81
CA SER A 652 -7.04 31.30 18.15
C SER A 652 -5.63 31.86 18.50
N PRO A 653 -4.96 32.62 17.62
CA PRO A 653 -5.32 33.00 16.25
C PRO A 653 -4.93 31.93 15.21
N ARG A 654 -5.71 31.80 14.11
CA ARG A 654 -5.49 30.76 13.08
C ARG A 654 -5.63 31.24 11.64
N ASN A 655 -4.90 30.56 10.76
CA ASN A 655 -4.98 30.77 9.31
C ASN A 655 -6.15 29.96 8.70
N LEU A 656 -7.20 30.65 8.26
CA LEU A 656 -8.27 30.07 7.44
C LEU A 656 -7.87 30.05 5.97
N LEU A 657 -8.29 29.01 5.23
CA LEU A 657 -8.10 28.95 3.79
C LEU A 657 -9.35 29.47 3.06
N VAL A 658 -9.17 30.45 2.17
CA VAL A 658 -10.24 30.92 1.28
C VAL A 658 -10.53 29.83 0.24
N LEU A 659 -11.76 29.31 0.19
CA LEU A 659 -12.17 28.30 -0.80
C LEU A 659 -13.06 28.85 -1.91
N GLU A 660 -14.04 29.69 -1.57
CA GLU A 660 -14.91 30.35 -2.55
C GLU A 660 -15.02 31.84 -2.25
N VAL A 661 -14.86 32.65 -3.30
CA VAL A 661 -15.16 34.08 -3.32
C VAL A 661 -16.30 34.27 -4.29
N SER A 662 -17.43 34.78 -3.80
CA SER A 662 -18.59 35.07 -4.62
C SER A 662 -19.03 36.53 -4.46
N ASP A 663 -19.07 37.24 -5.57
CA ASP A 663 -19.42 38.66 -5.64
C ASP A 663 -20.75 38.80 -6.38
N GLU A 664 -21.78 39.32 -5.71
CA GLU A 664 -23.09 39.58 -6.29
C GLU A 664 -23.40 41.08 -6.27
N MET A 665 -23.56 41.69 -7.43
CA MET A 665 -23.80 43.14 -7.58
C MET A 665 -25.29 43.45 -7.57
N LEU A 666 -25.80 44.03 -6.48
CA LEU A 666 -27.22 44.37 -6.34
C LEU A 666 -27.42 45.89 -6.36
N GLY A 667 -28.16 46.42 -7.33
CA GLY A 667 -28.48 47.85 -7.37
C GLY A 667 -29.14 48.32 -8.67
N ASP A 668 -29.57 49.59 -8.66
CA ASP A 668 -29.85 50.36 -9.87
C ASP A 668 -28.60 51.19 -10.23
N THR A 669 -28.47 51.65 -11.47
CA THR A 669 -27.19 52.11 -12.07
C THR A 669 -26.52 53.34 -11.43
N ALA A 670 -27.08 53.92 -10.37
CA ALA A 670 -26.49 55.01 -9.58
C ALA A 670 -25.89 54.56 -8.24
N THR A 671 -26.27 53.38 -7.73
CA THR A 671 -25.80 52.80 -6.46
C THR A 671 -25.76 51.28 -6.58
N LEU A 672 -24.62 50.73 -6.98
CA LEU A 672 -24.33 49.31 -6.86
C LEU A 672 -23.92 49.02 -5.42
N THR A 673 -24.57 48.06 -4.77
CA THR A 673 -24.13 47.49 -3.51
C THR A 673 -23.57 46.10 -3.79
N ASP A 674 -22.26 45.95 -3.65
CA ASP A 674 -21.60 44.66 -3.73
C ASP A 674 -21.93 43.84 -2.48
N ARG A 675 -22.50 42.63 -2.68
CA ARG A 675 -22.52 41.60 -1.66
C ARG A 675 -21.36 40.65 -1.91
N HIS A 676 -20.37 40.69 -1.03
CA HIS A 676 -19.28 39.74 -1.01
C HIS A 676 -19.63 38.60 -0.04
N LYS A 677 -19.75 37.37 -0.55
CA LYS A 677 -19.86 36.15 0.27
C LYS A 677 -18.60 35.29 0.07
N PHE A 678 -17.99 34.95 1.20
CA PHE A 678 -16.78 34.15 1.30
C PHE A 678 -17.12 32.85 2.04
N ASP A 679 -16.74 31.72 1.45
CA ASP A 679 -16.75 30.43 2.14
C ASP A 679 -15.32 30.03 2.48
N PHE A 680 -15.04 29.98 3.78
CA PHE A 680 -13.82 29.46 4.34
C PHE A 680 -14.04 28.02 4.83
N LYS A 681 -12.97 27.23 4.80
CA LYS A 681 -12.82 26.13 5.76
C LYS A 681 -11.60 26.41 6.62
N LEU A 682 -11.72 26.11 7.91
CA LEU A 682 -10.56 26.00 8.76
C LEU A 682 -9.82 24.72 8.34
N ASP A 683 -8.73 24.97 7.62
CA ASP A 683 -7.48 24.27 7.83
C ASP A 683 -7.51 22.76 7.50
N THR A 684 -7.90 22.50 6.26
CA THR A 684 -7.45 21.31 5.53
C THR A 684 -6.70 21.77 4.26
N ARG A 685 -5.39 21.44 4.14
CA ARG A 685 -4.61 21.58 2.89
C ARG A 685 -5.08 20.51 1.89
N ARG A 686 -6.34 20.57 1.46
CA ARG A 686 -7.08 19.32 1.25
C ARG A 686 -6.84 18.63 -0.11
N LYS A 687 -5.78 17.82 -0.16
CA LYS A 687 -5.58 16.62 -1.02
C LYS A 687 -6.77 15.62 -1.04
N VAL A 688 -7.92 15.92 -0.41
CA VAL A 688 -8.84 14.91 0.19
C VAL A 688 -10.33 15.31 0.29
N ASP A 689 -10.85 16.36 -0.37
CA ASP A 689 -12.31 16.68 -0.31
C ASP A 689 -13.05 16.15 -1.55
N VAL A 690 -12.53 16.44 -2.74
CA VAL A 690 -13.14 16.08 -4.04
C VAL A 690 -13.09 14.56 -4.30
N MET A 691 -12.32 13.82 -3.51
CA MET A 691 -12.24 12.35 -3.57
C MET A 691 -13.57 11.62 -3.34
N GLN A 692 -14.56 12.25 -2.70
CA GLN A 692 -15.87 11.65 -2.44
C GLN A 692 -16.89 11.77 -3.59
N GLU A 693 -16.67 12.63 -4.59
CA GLU A 693 -17.71 12.96 -5.59
C GLU A 693 -17.33 12.62 -7.04
N PHE A 694 -17.09 11.34 -7.29
CA PHE A 694 -17.42 10.71 -8.59
C PHE A 694 -17.91 9.29 -8.37
N LEU A 695 -19.24 9.13 -8.27
CA LEU A 695 -19.89 7.84 -7.99
C LEU A 695 -19.83 6.89 -9.19
N ARG A 696 -18.74 6.13 -9.29
CA ARG A 696 -18.81 4.77 -9.86
C ARG A 696 -17.81 3.84 -9.19
N ARG A 697 -18.33 3.01 -8.27
CA ARG A 697 -17.63 1.80 -7.81
C ARG A 697 -17.53 0.82 -8.99
N LYS A 698 -16.51 0.99 -9.83
CA LYS A 698 -15.89 -0.17 -10.48
C LYS A 698 -15.26 -0.98 -9.34
N GLU A 699 -15.38 -2.30 -9.38
CA GLU A 699 -15.24 -3.14 -8.19
C GLU A 699 -13.85 -3.02 -7.55
N ALA A 700 -13.77 -2.31 -6.42
CA ALA A 700 -12.60 -2.35 -5.58
C ALA A 700 -12.40 -3.81 -5.14
N LYS A 701 -11.21 -4.35 -5.44
CA LYS A 701 -10.69 -5.68 -5.05
C LYS A 701 -10.77 -5.77 -3.53
N ARG A 702 -11.93 -6.21 -2.99
CA ARG A 702 -12.25 -6.15 -1.55
C ARG A 702 -11.30 -7.05 -0.77
N ILE A 703 -10.17 -6.51 -0.34
CA ILE A 703 -9.34 -7.11 0.71
C ILE A 703 -10.26 -7.30 1.93
N PRO A 704 -10.46 -8.54 2.41
CA PRO A 704 -11.29 -8.77 3.59
C PRO A 704 -10.75 -7.96 4.76
N VAL A 705 -11.61 -7.23 5.48
CA VAL A 705 -11.17 -6.31 6.55
C VAL A 705 -10.33 -7.04 7.62
N ARG A 706 -10.58 -8.33 7.86
CA ARG A 706 -9.73 -9.22 8.69
C ARG A 706 -8.24 -9.14 8.31
N ASN A 707 -7.92 -9.18 7.02
CA ASN A 707 -6.54 -9.19 6.52
C ASN A 707 -5.82 -7.84 6.71
N LEU A 708 -6.56 -6.75 6.92
CA LEU A 708 -6.00 -5.42 7.21
C LEU A 708 -5.71 -5.21 8.71
N VAL A 709 -6.35 -6.00 9.59
CA VAL A 709 -6.15 -5.91 11.04
C VAL A 709 -4.81 -6.52 11.48
N GLU A 710 -4.32 -7.54 10.77
CA GLU A 710 -3.07 -8.27 11.05
C GLU A 710 -1.78 -7.51 10.65
N ILE A 711 -1.88 -6.25 10.18
CA ILE A 711 -0.70 -5.41 9.87
C ILE A 711 -0.20 -4.75 11.16
N ASP A 712 1.05 -5.02 11.56
CA ASP A 712 1.70 -4.36 12.68
C ASP A 712 1.85 -2.84 12.45
N PRO A 713 1.42 -1.97 13.39
CA PRO A 713 1.54 -0.52 13.25
C PRO A 713 2.97 -0.04 13.55
N ILE A 714 3.55 0.73 12.62
CA ILE A 714 4.79 1.49 12.85
C ILE A 714 4.43 2.81 13.58
N ASP A 715 5.25 3.25 14.53
CA ASP A 715 5.06 4.56 15.16
C ASP A 715 5.39 5.70 14.18
N VAL A 716 4.67 6.81 14.25
CA VAL A 716 4.99 8.01 13.47
C VAL A 716 6.40 8.55 13.76
N LEU A 717 6.96 8.23 14.93
CA LEU A 717 8.35 8.55 15.32
C LEU A 717 9.39 7.50 14.86
N GLU A 718 8.95 6.30 14.47
CA GLU A 718 9.79 5.19 13.98
C GLU A 718 9.88 5.19 12.42
N LEU A 719 9.10 6.06 11.76
CA LEU A 719 9.05 6.20 10.31
C LEU A 719 10.40 6.68 9.74
N GLY A 720 10.98 5.92 8.81
CA GLY A 720 12.28 6.21 8.19
C GLY A 720 13.50 5.95 9.07
N SER A 721 13.32 5.75 10.39
CA SER A 721 14.38 5.29 11.32
C SER A 721 14.35 3.77 11.50
N THR A 722 13.21 3.10 11.27
CA THR A 722 13.18 1.66 11.00
C THR A 722 13.90 1.36 9.68
N LEU A 723 15.17 1.00 9.77
CA LEU A 723 15.89 0.30 8.71
C LEU A 723 15.04 -0.89 8.25
N LEU A 724 14.59 -0.87 6.99
CA LEU A 724 14.06 -2.04 6.32
C LEU A 724 15.07 -3.18 6.51
N ASP A 725 14.64 -4.32 7.04
CA ASP A 725 15.48 -5.51 7.13
C ASP A 725 16.02 -5.82 5.72
N PRO A 726 17.35 -5.84 5.51
CA PRO A 726 17.90 -6.05 4.18
C PRO A 726 17.36 -7.36 3.60
N GLU A 727 16.77 -7.31 2.41
CA GLU A 727 16.07 -8.46 1.88
C GLU A 727 17.03 -9.63 1.64
N LEU A 728 16.57 -10.84 1.98
CA LEU A 728 17.32 -12.08 1.76
C LEU A 728 17.25 -12.47 0.27
N SER A 729 17.93 -11.68 -0.56
CA SER A 729 17.93 -11.73 -2.02
C SER A 729 18.84 -12.80 -2.62
N ASP A 730 19.88 -13.25 -1.91
CA ASP A 730 20.78 -14.33 -2.36
C ASP A 730 20.90 -15.44 -1.32
N TRP A 731 20.09 -16.47 -1.56
CA TRP A 731 20.15 -17.75 -0.87
C TRP A 731 19.99 -18.90 -1.87
N SER A 732 20.27 -20.10 -1.40
CA SER A 732 20.17 -21.35 -2.17
C SER A 732 19.57 -22.45 -1.30
N ILE A 733 19.02 -23.47 -1.95
CA ILE A 733 18.53 -24.68 -1.29
C ILE A 733 19.21 -25.90 -1.90
N SER A 734 19.58 -26.86 -1.06
CA SER A 734 20.04 -28.17 -1.48
C SER A 734 19.31 -29.27 -0.71
N PRO A 735 18.89 -30.37 -1.37
CA PRO A 735 18.44 -31.54 -0.63
C PRO A 735 19.63 -32.12 0.13
N LEU A 736 19.42 -32.40 1.42
CA LEU A 736 20.40 -33.10 2.25
C LEU A 736 20.13 -34.62 2.20
N ASP A 737 18.86 -34.98 2.22
CA ASP A 737 18.32 -36.34 2.06
C ASP A 737 16.90 -36.26 1.44
N SER A 738 16.05 -37.27 1.62
CA SER A 738 14.67 -37.25 1.11
C SER A 738 13.74 -36.31 1.87
N ASP A 739 14.01 -36.11 3.16
CA ASP A 739 13.10 -35.57 4.18
C ASP A 739 13.61 -34.23 4.75
N THR A 740 14.83 -33.82 4.39
CA THR A 740 15.51 -32.61 4.87
C THR A 740 16.04 -31.76 3.71
N LEU A 741 15.72 -30.47 3.73
CA LEU A 741 16.30 -29.45 2.85
C LEU A 741 17.26 -28.57 3.65
N ARG A 742 18.46 -28.30 3.11
CA ARG A 742 19.39 -27.31 3.63
C ARG A 742 19.18 -25.99 2.90
N VAL A 743 18.82 -24.95 3.64
CA VAL A 743 18.85 -23.56 3.19
C VAL A 743 20.23 -22.97 3.50
N THR A 744 20.89 -22.40 2.50
CA THR A 744 22.15 -21.67 2.65
C THR A 744 21.95 -20.22 2.23
N ILE A 745 22.19 -19.31 3.16
CA ILE A 745 22.03 -17.86 3.00
C ILE A 745 23.40 -17.27 2.65
N ASN A 746 23.48 -16.60 1.49
CA ASN A 746 24.73 -16.00 1.01
C ASN A 746 24.77 -14.49 1.31
N ASN A 747 23.62 -13.85 1.59
CA ASN A 747 23.55 -12.49 2.11
C ASN A 747 24.41 -12.33 3.38
N SER A 748 25.09 -11.18 3.51
CA SER A 748 25.69 -10.80 4.79
C SER A 748 24.60 -10.54 5.82
N LEU A 749 24.64 -11.27 6.95
CA LEU A 749 23.63 -11.15 8.00
C LEU A 749 23.85 -9.94 8.94
N GLY A 750 24.98 -9.23 8.84
CA GLY A 750 25.19 -7.96 9.56
C GLY A 750 25.12 -8.00 11.10
N GLY A 751 25.19 -9.18 11.73
CA GLY A 751 24.96 -9.35 13.17
C GLY A 751 23.51 -9.71 13.56
N ARG A 752 22.64 -9.93 12.58
CA ARG A 752 21.27 -10.45 12.76
C ARG A 752 21.23 -11.99 12.67
N GLY A 753 20.14 -12.58 13.17
CA GLY A 753 19.78 -13.97 12.92
C GLY A 753 18.77 -14.09 11.77
N VAL A 754 18.39 -15.31 11.40
CA VAL A 754 17.34 -15.55 10.39
C VAL A 754 16.25 -16.46 10.92
N GLU A 755 15.01 -16.10 10.64
CA GLU A 755 13.81 -16.85 11.01
C GLU A 755 13.15 -17.44 9.75
N ILE A 756 12.75 -18.70 9.80
CA ILE A 756 12.03 -19.40 8.71
C ILE A 756 10.66 -19.86 9.21
N ARG A 757 9.59 -19.47 8.50
CA ARG A 757 8.19 -19.73 8.86
C ARG A 757 7.39 -20.41 7.74
N LYS A 758 6.29 -21.06 8.13
CA LYS A 758 5.26 -21.61 7.23
C LYS A 758 4.34 -20.54 6.64
N TRP A 759 4.32 -19.35 7.23
CA TRP A 759 3.49 -18.21 6.81
C TRP A 759 4.16 -16.88 7.17
N ASP A 760 3.81 -15.84 6.42
CA ASP A 760 4.38 -14.49 6.52
C ASP A 760 3.73 -13.65 7.64
N ARG A 761 3.79 -14.12 8.90
CA ARG A 761 3.28 -13.38 10.07
C ARG A 761 3.86 -13.82 11.40
N GLY A 762 3.80 -12.91 12.39
CA GLY A 762 4.28 -13.13 13.75
C GLY A 762 5.81 -13.10 13.90
N TRP A 763 6.50 -12.37 13.01
CA TRP A 763 7.96 -12.27 12.96
C TRP A 763 8.58 -11.71 14.25
N GLY A 764 9.77 -12.20 14.62
CA GLY A 764 10.54 -11.64 15.74
C GLY A 764 10.18 -12.23 17.11
N GLN A 765 10.12 -11.42 18.16
CA GLN A 765 9.95 -11.92 19.54
C GLN A 765 8.49 -11.82 20.01
N ILE A 766 7.96 -12.95 20.46
CA ILE A 766 6.57 -13.18 20.90
C ILE A 766 6.09 -12.11 21.89
N GLN A 767 4.93 -11.49 21.60
CA GLN A 767 4.14 -10.75 22.60
C GLN A 767 2.98 -11.59 23.18
N SER A 768 2.52 -12.65 22.50
CA SER A 768 1.29 -13.39 22.82
C SER A 768 1.38 -14.92 22.64
N GLY A 769 2.23 -15.56 23.44
CA GLY A 769 2.08 -16.96 23.87
C GLY A 769 2.30 -18.12 22.87
N THR A 770 2.10 -17.95 21.56
CA THR A 770 2.18 -19.06 20.58
C THR A 770 3.03 -18.73 19.36
N ASP A 771 4.14 -19.46 19.19
CA ASP A 771 5.03 -19.36 18.02
C ASP A 771 4.49 -20.17 16.82
N ALA A 772 3.19 -20.01 16.56
CA ALA A 772 2.48 -20.75 15.53
C ALA A 772 3.07 -20.40 14.15
N GLY A 773 3.54 -21.43 13.44
CA GLY A 773 4.12 -21.31 12.10
C GLY A 773 5.64 -21.25 12.03
N LEU A 774 6.36 -21.15 13.15
CA LEU A 774 7.83 -21.24 13.16
C LEU A 774 8.30 -22.62 12.67
N ILE A 775 9.27 -22.64 11.74
CA ILE A 775 9.96 -23.86 11.29
C ILE A 775 11.32 -23.97 11.99
N VAL A 776 12.16 -22.93 11.87
CA VAL A 776 13.47 -22.85 12.52
C VAL A 776 13.87 -21.39 12.71
N ARG A 777 14.64 -21.11 13.76
CA ARG A 777 15.28 -19.82 14.01
C ARG A 777 16.79 -20.04 14.09
N GLY A 778 17.52 -19.49 13.13
CA GLY A 778 18.97 -19.48 13.07
C GLY A 778 19.55 -18.37 13.94
N ALA A 779 20.51 -18.73 14.80
CA ALA A 779 21.23 -17.79 15.63
C ALA A 779 22.04 -16.77 14.79
N VAL A 780 22.53 -15.72 15.45
CA VAL A 780 23.32 -14.64 14.86
C VAL A 780 24.45 -15.19 13.98
N GLY A 781 24.50 -14.77 12.71
CA GLY A 781 25.53 -15.18 11.76
C GLY A 781 25.46 -16.64 11.27
N VAL A 782 24.43 -17.42 11.65
CA VAL A 782 24.24 -18.78 11.12
C VAL A 782 23.68 -18.71 9.69
N THR A 783 24.55 -18.98 8.71
CA THR A 783 24.21 -18.93 7.28
C THR A 783 23.64 -20.24 6.71
N THR A 784 23.60 -21.34 7.47
CA THR A 784 23.05 -22.63 7.01
C THR A 784 22.01 -23.18 7.98
N LEU A 785 20.81 -23.46 7.48
CA LEU A 785 19.66 -23.93 8.27
C LEU A 785 19.03 -25.16 7.62
N ASP A 786 18.88 -26.24 8.38
CA ASP A 786 18.22 -27.46 7.93
C ASP A 786 16.73 -27.39 8.31
N ILE A 787 15.85 -27.68 7.35
CA ILE A 787 14.39 -27.64 7.51
C ILE A 787 13.74 -28.95 7.05
N PRO A 788 12.65 -29.39 7.69
CA PRO A 788 11.91 -30.57 7.25
C PRO A 788 11.22 -30.33 5.91
N ARG A 789 11.37 -31.30 5.01
CA ARG A 789 10.65 -31.42 3.76
C ARG A 789 9.35 -32.18 3.99
N ILE A 790 8.24 -31.46 4.08
CA ILE A 790 6.93 -32.07 4.40
C ILE A 790 6.16 -32.56 3.17
N SER A 791 6.62 -32.22 1.95
CA SER A 791 5.88 -32.46 0.71
C SER A 791 6.77 -32.32 -0.54
N ARG A 792 6.25 -32.71 -1.72
CA ARG A 792 6.90 -32.44 -3.02
C ARG A 792 6.91 -30.96 -3.38
N GLN A 793 5.84 -30.23 -3.04
CA GLN A 793 5.70 -28.78 -3.19
C GLN A 793 5.55 -28.16 -1.80
N GLN A 794 6.43 -27.24 -1.43
CA GLN A 794 6.48 -26.61 -0.11
C GLN A 794 6.84 -25.13 -0.26
N ILE A 795 6.12 -24.28 0.47
CA ILE A 795 6.41 -22.85 0.58
C ILE A 795 7.07 -22.61 1.94
N ILE A 796 8.07 -21.72 1.98
CA ILE A 796 8.67 -21.19 3.21
C ILE A 796 8.81 -19.67 3.06
N PHE A 797 8.70 -18.97 4.18
CA PHE A 797 8.95 -17.55 4.29
C PHE A 797 10.19 -17.34 5.16
N MET A 798 11.01 -16.33 4.86
CA MET A 798 12.26 -16.09 5.58
C MET A 798 12.48 -14.60 5.82
N LYS A 799 12.92 -14.24 7.03
CA LYS A 799 13.26 -12.86 7.39
C LYS A 799 14.49 -12.82 8.30
N MET A 800 15.29 -11.75 8.22
CA MET A 800 16.22 -11.44 9.29
C MET A 800 15.49 -10.97 10.56
N TYR A 801 16.11 -11.18 11.72
CA TYR A 801 15.63 -10.68 13.01
C TYR A 801 16.79 -10.20 13.89
N GLU A 802 16.53 -9.21 14.74
CA GLU A 802 17.52 -8.73 15.71
C GLU A 802 17.46 -9.48 17.05
N PRO A 803 18.60 -9.88 17.63
CA PRO A 803 18.67 -10.65 18.88
C PRO A 803 18.43 -9.79 20.13
N GLN A 804 17.18 -9.43 20.42
CA GLN A 804 16.81 -8.65 21.61
C GLN A 804 16.53 -9.53 22.84
N THR A 805 17.60 -10.05 23.44
CA THR A 805 17.56 -10.93 24.63
C THR A 805 17.02 -10.23 25.88
N LEU A 806 17.34 -8.94 26.03
CA LEU A 806 16.93 -8.10 27.17
C LEU A 806 15.61 -7.38 26.87
N GLY A 807 14.79 -7.24 27.91
CA GLY A 807 13.59 -6.40 27.85
C GLY A 807 13.95 -4.94 28.16
N ASN A 808 13.36 -4.00 27.43
CA ASN A 808 13.53 -2.56 27.65
C ASN A 808 15.01 -2.12 27.80
N PRO A 809 15.92 -2.48 26.87
CA PRO A 809 17.36 -2.29 27.04
C PRO A 809 17.82 -0.83 27.09
N SER A 810 17.12 0.07 26.40
CA SER A 810 17.33 1.52 26.38
C SER A 810 16.36 2.29 27.30
N PHE A 811 15.61 1.61 28.18
CA PHE A 811 14.71 2.21 29.18
C PHE A 811 13.56 3.10 28.63
N GLU A 812 13.44 3.25 27.31
CA GLU A 812 12.39 4.03 26.61
C GLU A 812 10.96 3.62 26.95
N ARG A 813 10.72 2.34 27.26
CA ARG A 813 9.36 1.82 27.49
C ARG A 813 8.95 1.95 28.95
N VAL A 814 8.53 3.15 29.31
CA VAL A 814 7.69 3.47 30.49
C VAL A 814 8.24 2.90 31.80
N GLY A 815 9.38 3.45 32.24
CA GLY A 815 9.95 3.14 33.55
C GLY A 815 10.97 2.00 33.53
N LEU A 816 11.29 1.48 34.72
CA LEU A 816 12.19 0.34 34.91
C LEU A 816 11.50 -1.01 34.61
N PHE A 817 10.57 -1.05 33.67
CA PHE A 817 9.90 -2.29 33.30
C PHE A 817 10.93 -3.31 32.80
N LEU A 818 10.92 -4.53 33.38
CA LEU A 818 11.91 -5.60 33.19
C LEU A 818 13.32 -5.33 33.78
N TRP A 819 13.44 -4.41 34.75
CA TRP A 819 14.68 -4.13 35.50
C TRP A 819 14.44 -3.92 37.00
N ILE A 820 15.36 -4.39 37.86
CA ILE A 820 15.26 -4.22 39.32
C ILE A 820 16.59 -3.88 39.99
N SER A 821 16.54 -3.09 41.06
CA SER A 821 17.67 -2.87 41.96
C SER A 821 18.10 -4.18 42.65
N SER A 822 19.40 -4.38 42.80
CA SER A 822 19.94 -5.47 43.62
C SER A 822 19.71 -5.27 45.12
N THR A 823 19.67 -4.02 45.58
CA THR A 823 19.64 -3.61 46.99
C THR A 823 19.00 -2.22 47.17
N GLY A 824 17.76 -2.15 47.67
CA GLY A 824 17.11 -0.86 48.00
C GLY A 824 16.45 -0.13 46.83
N SER A 825 15.73 0.95 47.11
CA SER A 825 14.76 1.59 46.21
C SER A 825 15.35 2.65 45.26
N ASP A 826 16.64 2.94 45.35
CA ASP A 826 17.26 4.17 44.82
C ASP A 826 17.64 4.09 43.33
N VAL A 827 16.80 3.44 42.53
CA VAL A 827 16.91 3.38 41.06
C VAL A 827 15.64 3.98 40.45
N ALA A 828 15.80 4.86 39.47
CA ALA A 828 14.68 5.46 38.72
C ALA A 828 14.99 5.54 37.23
N ALA A 829 14.02 5.24 36.37
CA ALA A 829 14.09 5.62 34.95
C ALA A 829 13.85 7.13 34.83
N VAL A 830 14.63 7.80 33.99
CA VAL A 830 14.56 9.24 33.74
C VAL A 830 14.44 9.46 32.24
N PHE A 831 13.52 10.35 31.85
CA PHE A 831 13.30 10.73 30.46
C PHE A 831 13.83 12.16 30.23
N ASP A 832 15.03 12.27 29.66
CA ASP A 832 15.71 13.53 29.32
C ASP A 832 16.70 13.31 28.16
N ASN A 833 16.29 13.70 26.95
CA ASN A 833 17.08 13.63 25.71
C ASN A 833 18.43 14.38 25.77
N THR A 834 18.66 15.25 26.75
CA THR A 834 19.95 15.95 26.92
C THR A 834 20.94 15.15 27.77
N LYS A 835 20.50 13.98 28.28
CA LYS A 835 21.18 13.21 29.32
C LYS A 835 21.23 11.70 29.09
N SER A 836 20.47 11.13 28.14
CA SER A 836 20.63 9.78 27.61
C SER A 836 21.89 9.65 26.72
N HIS A 837 22.22 8.45 26.26
CA HIS A 837 23.27 8.21 25.25
C HIS A 837 22.70 8.31 23.83
N ASP A 838 21.65 7.55 23.57
CA ASP A 838 20.74 7.55 22.42
C ASP A 838 19.31 7.75 22.97
N GLY A 839 18.33 8.07 22.13
CA GLY A 839 16.93 8.15 22.55
C GLY A 839 16.59 9.27 23.54
N LYS A 840 15.67 8.97 24.47
CA LYS A 840 15.07 9.87 25.45
C LYS A 840 15.16 9.35 26.88
N GLY A 841 15.32 8.05 27.09
CA GLY A 841 15.26 7.37 28.38
C GLY A 841 16.63 6.85 28.85
N TYR A 842 16.84 6.80 30.16
CA TYR A 842 17.95 6.07 30.77
C TYR A 842 17.61 5.68 32.21
N ALA A 843 18.26 4.65 32.75
CA ALA A 843 18.14 4.32 34.17
C ALA A 843 19.17 5.09 35.00
N THR A 844 18.74 5.66 36.13
CA THR A 844 19.62 6.18 37.17
C THR A 844 19.77 5.19 38.31
N ILE A 845 21.00 4.98 38.78
CA ILE A 845 21.33 4.27 40.02
C ILE A 845 21.92 5.30 40.99
N SER A 846 21.44 5.34 42.23
CA SER A 846 21.89 6.29 43.23
C SER A 846 22.06 5.68 44.63
N ALA A 847 22.88 6.33 45.45
CA ALA A 847 23.04 6.21 46.91
C ALA A 847 23.13 4.79 47.54
N SER A 848 22.05 3.98 47.56
CA SER A 848 22.03 2.65 48.20
C SER A 848 22.00 1.45 47.23
N ALA A 849 21.68 1.68 45.95
CA ALA A 849 21.62 0.62 44.96
C ALA A 849 23.01 0.23 44.44
N THR A 850 23.38 -1.05 44.59
CA THR A 850 24.71 -1.55 44.17
C THR A 850 24.76 -2.04 42.72
N ALA A 851 23.61 -2.45 42.17
CA ALA A 851 23.45 -2.88 40.79
C ALA A 851 22.01 -2.69 40.30
N LEU A 852 21.85 -2.60 38.98
CA LEU A 852 20.57 -2.68 38.27
C LEU A 852 20.58 -3.95 37.43
N GLN A 853 19.74 -4.93 37.80
CA GLN A 853 19.73 -6.28 37.28
C GLN A 853 18.55 -6.50 36.34
N ALA A 854 18.75 -7.30 35.29
CA ALA A 854 17.66 -7.70 34.39
C ALA A 854 16.60 -8.52 35.15
N ALA A 855 15.32 -8.21 34.91
CA ALA A 855 14.18 -8.79 35.60
C ALA A 855 13.15 -9.41 34.65
N ASP A 856 12.37 -10.35 35.15
CA ASP A 856 11.15 -10.81 34.50
C ASP A 856 9.97 -9.85 34.74
N SER A 857 8.83 -10.13 34.12
CA SER A 857 7.59 -9.34 34.22
C SER A 857 6.98 -9.30 35.63
N SER A 858 7.43 -10.15 36.56
CA SER A 858 7.00 -10.13 37.96
C SER A 858 7.90 -9.28 38.87
N GLY A 859 8.98 -8.71 38.32
CA GLY A 859 9.99 -7.99 39.10
C GLY A 859 10.96 -8.90 39.87
N ALA A 860 11.11 -10.16 39.44
CA ALA A 860 12.12 -11.07 39.98
C ALA A 860 13.36 -11.16 39.06
N LYS A 861 14.50 -11.58 39.62
CA LYS A 861 15.80 -11.63 38.92
C LYS A 861 15.74 -12.62 37.75
N ARG A 862 16.02 -12.16 36.52
CA ARG A 862 15.91 -12.99 35.31
C ARG A 862 17.15 -13.87 35.13
N PHE A 863 16.94 -15.19 35.15
CA PHE A 863 17.98 -16.19 34.91
C PHE A 863 17.90 -16.69 33.47
N PHE A 864 18.83 -16.25 32.62
CA PHE A 864 18.91 -16.69 31.22
C PHE A 864 19.57 -18.08 31.14
N PRO A 865 19.00 -19.06 30.42
CA PRO A 865 19.60 -20.39 30.26
C PRO A 865 20.87 -20.34 29.41
N VAL A 866 21.87 -21.15 29.73
CA VAL A 866 23.12 -21.27 28.96
C VAL A 866 23.65 -22.70 28.92
N VAL A 867 24.53 -23.01 27.97
CA VAL A 867 25.16 -24.34 27.81
C VAL A 867 26.69 -24.30 27.86
N THR A 868 27.31 -25.35 28.40
CA THR A 868 28.78 -25.44 28.49
C THR A 868 29.44 -25.33 27.11
N GLY A 869 30.44 -24.44 27.00
CA GLY A 869 31.14 -24.12 25.75
C GLY A 869 30.54 -22.95 24.96
N GLU A 870 29.35 -22.47 25.31
CA GLU A 870 28.74 -21.27 24.74
C GLU A 870 29.56 -20.01 25.01
N VAL A 871 29.55 -19.06 24.08
CA VAL A 871 30.13 -17.73 24.26
C VAL A 871 29.00 -16.74 24.48
N ILE A 872 29.12 -15.95 25.53
CA ILE A 872 28.20 -14.88 25.91
C ILE A 872 28.91 -13.55 25.73
N ASN A 873 28.38 -12.68 24.89
CA ASN A 873 28.87 -11.31 24.77
C ASN A 873 27.91 -10.37 25.52
N PHE A 874 28.44 -9.33 26.15
CA PHE A 874 27.62 -8.37 26.87
C PHE A 874 28.20 -6.96 26.77
N SER A 875 27.31 -5.98 26.63
CA SER A 875 27.69 -4.58 26.63
C SER A 875 26.61 -3.71 27.30
N GLY A 876 26.93 -2.45 27.51
CA GLY A 876 25.99 -1.44 27.97
C GLY A 876 26.71 -0.11 28.15
N TRP A 877 26.00 0.97 27.87
CA TRP A 877 26.53 2.31 28.04
C TRP A 877 26.23 2.84 29.43
N GLY A 878 27.09 3.71 29.93
CA GLY A 878 26.80 4.44 31.15
C GLY A 878 27.64 5.68 31.32
N PHE A 879 27.24 6.50 32.27
CA PHE A 879 27.89 7.77 32.62
C PHE A 879 27.82 7.96 34.14
N ARG A 880 28.91 8.43 34.75
CA ARG A 880 28.97 8.74 36.19
C ARG A 880 28.82 10.25 36.42
N GLU A 881 27.63 10.66 36.82
CA GLU A 881 27.24 12.07 37.03
C GLU A 881 27.83 12.66 38.33
N ALA A 882 28.02 11.84 39.37
CA ALA A 882 28.68 12.24 40.62
C ALA A 882 29.36 11.03 41.29
N GLY A 883 30.41 11.27 42.10
CA GLY A 883 31.08 10.23 42.90
C GLY A 883 32.61 10.40 43.02
N ALA A 884 33.21 9.72 44.01
CA ALA A 884 34.66 9.76 44.24
C ALA A 884 35.42 8.61 43.54
N THR A 885 36.66 8.88 43.12
CA THR A 885 37.62 7.88 42.61
C THR A 885 38.17 7.06 43.80
N PRO A 886 38.23 5.70 43.73
CA PRO A 886 38.42 4.90 42.52
C PRO A 886 37.20 4.11 42.03
N ASN A 887 35.99 4.40 42.51
CA ASN A 887 34.79 3.63 42.18
C ASN A 887 34.47 3.64 40.68
N THR A 888 34.23 2.48 40.09
CA THR A 888 33.93 2.32 38.64
C THR A 888 32.55 1.72 38.39
N CYS A 889 31.93 2.17 37.30
CA CYS A 889 30.71 1.57 36.75
C CYS A 889 31.08 0.63 35.60
N ARG A 890 30.38 -0.49 35.50
CA ARG A 890 30.59 -1.56 34.52
C ARG A 890 29.28 -2.30 34.26
N THR A 891 29.15 -2.95 33.11
CA THR A 891 28.26 -4.10 32.98
C THR A 891 28.90 -5.34 33.61
N ARG A 892 28.08 -6.31 34.02
CA ARG A 892 28.51 -7.51 34.72
C ARG A 892 27.61 -8.69 34.35
N VAL A 893 28.22 -9.85 34.18
CA VAL A 893 27.52 -11.12 34.01
C VAL A 893 27.91 -12.06 35.15
N GLN A 894 26.89 -12.63 35.79
CA GLN A 894 27.02 -13.64 36.85
C GLN A 894 26.55 -14.99 36.33
N THR A 895 27.29 -16.07 36.57
CA THR A 895 26.93 -17.43 36.18
C THR A 895 26.44 -18.24 37.37
N PHE A 896 25.51 -19.17 37.14
CA PHE A 896 24.89 -19.98 38.17
C PHE A 896 24.77 -21.43 37.73
N ASN A 897 24.81 -22.35 38.69
CA ASN A 897 24.51 -23.76 38.48
C ASN A 897 22.99 -24.02 38.46
N SER A 898 22.59 -25.28 38.26
CA SER A 898 21.18 -25.70 38.20
C SER A 898 20.38 -25.39 39.46
N SER A 899 21.04 -25.27 40.61
CA SER A 899 20.45 -24.87 41.90
C SER A 899 20.40 -23.36 42.11
N LYS A 900 20.65 -22.56 41.05
CA LYS A 900 20.77 -21.09 41.09
C LYS A 900 21.80 -20.56 42.11
N VAL A 901 22.86 -21.33 42.37
CA VAL A 901 24.00 -20.88 43.19
C VAL A 901 25.07 -20.25 42.31
N LEU A 902 25.53 -19.05 42.66
CA LEU A 902 26.56 -18.29 41.94
C LEU A 902 27.84 -19.14 41.80
N GLN A 903 28.36 -19.27 40.58
CA GLN A 903 29.61 -19.99 40.27
C GLN A 903 30.75 -19.01 39.95
N ARG A 904 30.48 -18.02 39.10
CA ARG A 904 31.48 -17.07 38.59
C ARG A 904 30.83 -15.71 38.34
N THR A 905 31.65 -14.67 38.37
CA THR A 905 31.26 -13.28 38.05
C THR A 905 32.31 -12.71 37.11
N LEU A 906 31.89 -12.11 36.00
CA LEU A 906 32.76 -11.39 35.08
C LEU A 906 32.26 -9.95 34.93
N ASN A 907 33.17 -9.00 35.20
CA ASN A 907 32.94 -7.58 34.99
C ASN A 907 33.42 -7.16 33.60
N GLY A 908 32.70 -6.24 32.95
CA GLY A 908 33.15 -5.59 31.72
C GLY A 908 34.24 -4.54 31.93
N THR A 909 34.56 -3.82 30.86
CA THR A 909 35.49 -2.68 30.86
C THR A 909 35.00 -1.54 31.77
N THR A 910 35.93 -0.78 32.35
CA THR A 910 35.64 0.40 33.17
C THR A 910 35.10 1.55 32.32
N ILE A 911 33.95 2.09 32.70
CA ILE A 911 33.38 3.30 32.09
C ILE A 911 34.19 4.56 32.50
N PRO A 912 34.51 5.48 31.56
CA PRO A 912 35.23 6.74 31.83
C PRO A 912 34.49 7.73 32.74
N GLN A 913 35.16 8.83 33.10
CA GLN A 913 34.74 9.73 34.18
C GLN A 913 34.13 11.09 33.74
N SER A 914 33.84 11.29 32.45
CA SER A 914 33.46 12.62 31.92
C SER A 914 32.51 12.63 30.70
N SER A 915 32.07 11.46 30.24
CA SER A 915 31.12 11.27 29.15
C SER A 915 30.47 9.90 29.30
N TYR A 916 29.45 9.61 28.50
CA TYR A 916 29.08 8.21 28.26
C TYR A 916 30.29 7.41 27.74
N GLY A 917 30.32 6.13 28.10
CA GLY A 917 31.27 5.16 27.58
C GLY A 917 30.74 3.74 27.71
N GLN A 918 31.10 2.89 26.76
CA GLN A 918 30.62 1.51 26.68
C GLN A 918 31.42 0.60 27.61
N SER A 919 30.73 -0.12 28.48
CA SER A 919 31.29 -1.26 29.20
C SER A 919 31.04 -2.53 28.40
N THR A 920 32.08 -3.26 28.03
CA THR A 920 32.02 -4.48 27.20
C THR A 920 32.69 -5.67 27.88
N GLY A 921 32.20 -6.88 27.61
CA GLY A 921 32.79 -8.13 28.08
C GLY A 921 32.35 -9.34 27.26
N SER A 922 33.10 -10.44 27.37
CA SER A 922 32.80 -11.71 26.73
C SER A 922 33.23 -12.88 27.61
N LEU A 923 32.42 -13.95 27.63
CA LEU A 923 32.48 -15.04 28.60
C LEU A 923 32.20 -16.39 27.94
N THR A 924 33.16 -17.33 27.98
CA THR A 924 32.87 -18.73 27.64
C THR A 924 32.32 -19.48 28.86
N VAL A 925 31.18 -20.14 28.70
CA VAL A 925 30.45 -20.88 29.74
C VAL A 925 31.17 -22.18 30.12
N ALA A 926 31.40 -22.38 31.40
CA ALA A 926 32.14 -23.53 31.93
C ALA A 926 31.24 -24.76 32.17
N ALA A 927 31.87 -25.90 32.47
CA ALA A 927 31.15 -27.11 32.85
C ALA A 927 30.42 -26.92 34.18
N GLY A 928 29.10 -27.14 34.19
CA GLY A 928 28.23 -27.00 35.37
C GLY A 928 27.62 -25.62 35.59
N GLU A 929 27.98 -24.62 34.79
CA GLU A 929 27.23 -23.37 34.64
C GLU A 929 26.08 -23.60 33.65
N VAL A 930 24.85 -23.21 34.02
CA VAL A 930 23.63 -23.44 33.21
C VAL A 930 22.64 -22.26 33.22
N PHE A 931 22.89 -21.24 34.03
CA PHE A 931 22.19 -19.95 33.93
C PHE A 931 23.15 -18.77 34.03
N VAL A 932 22.75 -17.61 33.52
CA VAL A 932 23.38 -16.31 33.80
C VAL A 932 22.38 -15.23 34.21
N ILE A 933 22.88 -14.15 34.82
CA ILE A 933 22.19 -12.88 35.04
C ILE A 933 23.07 -11.75 34.48
N PHE A 934 22.46 -10.79 33.80
CA PHE A 934 23.09 -9.51 33.41
C PHE A 934 22.69 -8.39 34.36
N GLU A 935 23.63 -7.49 34.65
CA GLU A 935 23.41 -6.28 35.45
C GLU A 935 24.37 -5.14 35.09
N PHE A 936 23.96 -3.90 35.29
CA PHE A 936 24.88 -2.78 35.53
C PHE A 936 25.31 -2.80 36.99
N PHE A 937 26.59 -2.60 37.27
CA PHE A 937 27.16 -2.67 38.62
C PHE A 937 28.02 -1.45 38.95
N GLN A 938 28.00 -1.08 40.24
CA GLN A 938 28.83 -0.04 40.84
C GLN A 938 29.79 -0.65 41.87
N ASP A 939 31.09 -0.46 41.69
CA ASP A 939 32.04 -0.68 42.80
C ASP A 939 31.71 0.32 43.93
N SER A 940 31.36 -0.16 45.13
CA SER A 940 30.91 0.68 46.24
C SER A 940 31.89 0.69 47.42
N ASP A 941 32.50 1.84 47.70
CA ASP A 941 33.24 2.12 48.95
C ASP A 941 32.37 2.72 50.07
N GLY A 942 31.10 3.04 49.77
CA GLY A 942 30.16 3.71 50.67
C GLY A 942 29.99 5.21 50.41
N SER A 943 30.67 5.78 49.40
CA SER A 943 30.40 7.14 48.91
C SER A 943 29.14 7.18 48.04
N VAL A 944 28.43 8.32 48.06
CA VAL A 944 27.26 8.55 47.19
C VAL A 944 27.74 8.79 45.76
N ILE A 945 27.21 7.99 44.85
CA ILE A 945 27.45 8.05 43.40
C ILE A 945 26.09 8.20 42.71
N VAL A 946 26.07 8.87 41.57
CA VAL A 946 24.94 8.84 40.64
C VAL A 946 25.46 8.29 39.32
N LEU A 947 24.89 7.17 38.88
CA LEU A 947 25.17 6.54 37.59
C LEU A 947 23.96 6.67 36.68
N ARG A 948 24.21 6.86 35.39
CA ARG A 948 23.27 6.61 34.31
C ARG A 948 23.68 5.32 33.60
N CYS A 949 22.69 4.51 33.25
CA CYS A 949 22.85 3.22 32.58
C CYS A 949 21.86 3.17 31.41
N ASP A 950 22.34 2.68 30.27
CA ASP A 950 21.70 2.88 28.96
C ASP A 950 22.11 1.77 27.97
N GLU A 951 21.32 1.54 26.92
CA GLU A 951 21.62 0.59 25.83
C GLU A 951 22.17 -0.77 26.30
N ALA A 952 21.46 -1.46 27.19
CA ALA A 952 21.89 -2.76 27.71
C ALA A 952 21.91 -3.85 26.62
N GLN A 953 22.99 -4.62 26.53
CA GLN A 953 23.11 -5.73 25.56
C GLN A 953 23.58 -7.02 26.23
N LEU A 954 22.90 -8.11 25.93
CA LEU A 954 23.29 -9.48 26.28
C LEU A 954 23.03 -10.38 25.08
N ASP A 955 24.07 -11.08 24.61
CA ASP A 955 24.06 -12.00 23.48
C ASP A 955 24.43 -13.41 23.97
N ILE A 956 23.54 -14.37 23.71
CA ILE A 956 23.63 -15.77 24.18
C ILE A 956 23.30 -16.67 22.98
N ALA A 957 24.34 -17.25 22.38
CA ALA A 957 24.28 -17.86 21.05
C ALA A 957 23.19 -18.95 20.85
N SER A 958 22.71 -19.61 21.91
CA SER A 958 21.69 -20.66 21.83
C SER A 958 20.23 -20.20 21.93
N HIS A 959 19.96 -18.92 22.28
CA HIS A 959 18.66 -18.23 22.20
C HIS A 959 17.39 -19.06 22.51
N ARG A 960 17.41 -19.90 23.56
CA ARG A 960 16.21 -20.65 23.98
C ARG A 960 15.17 -19.71 24.60
N LEU A 961 14.05 -19.54 23.90
CA LEU A 961 12.96 -18.64 24.30
C LEU A 961 12.41 -18.95 25.70
N TYR A 962 12.29 -17.89 26.51
CA TYR A 962 11.47 -17.84 27.72
C TYR A 962 10.41 -16.75 27.53
N SER A 963 9.13 -17.12 27.56
CA SER A 963 8.00 -16.21 27.50
C SER A 963 7.51 -15.86 28.91
N ASP A 964 7.84 -14.65 29.37
CA ASP A 964 7.55 -14.20 30.74
C ASP A 964 6.09 -13.74 30.92
N HIS A 965 5.13 -14.62 30.61
CA HIS A 965 3.72 -14.52 31.03
C HIS A 965 3.31 -15.64 32.01
N SER A 966 4.26 -16.48 32.47
CA SER A 966 3.99 -17.58 33.42
C SER A 966 3.78 -17.14 34.89
N ALA A 967 3.46 -15.87 35.15
CA ALA A 967 3.23 -15.33 36.50
C ALA A 967 1.97 -15.88 37.21
N PHE A 968 1.00 -16.41 36.45
CA PHE A 968 -0.15 -17.14 37.00
C PHE A 968 0.06 -18.67 37.12
N ALA A 969 1.22 -19.19 36.69
CA ALA A 969 1.40 -20.62 36.40
C ALA A 969 2.46 -21.33 37.28
N LYS A 970 2.43 -21.15 38.61
CA LYS A 970 2.96 -22.12 39.61
C LYS A 970 2.67 -21.76 41.09
N ILE A 971 1.58 -22.30 41.64
CA ILE A 971 1.51 -22.67 43.06
C ILE A 971 1.30 -24.18 43.15
N GLY A 972 2.40 -24.92 43.26
CA GLY A 972 2.39 -26.38 43.40
C GLY A 972 2.41 -26.80 44.87
N PHE A 973 1.28 -27.20 45.43
CA PHE A 973 1.26 -27.96 46.68
C PHE A 973 1.74 -29.41 46.44
N PRO A 974 2.42 -30.04 47.42
CA PRO A 974 3.05 -31.34 47.21
C PRO A 974 2.04 -32.50 47.13
N LEU A 975 2.38 -33.50 46.30
CA LEU A 975 1.55 -34.67 46.02
C LEU A 975 1.28 -35.54 47.26
N VAL A 976 0.01 -35.86 47.48
CA VAL A 976 -0.44 -37.01 48.29
C VAL A 976 -1.45 -37.82 47.45
N PRO A 977 -1.16 -39.06 47.04
CA PRO A 977 -2.03 -39.82 46.16
C PRO A 977 -3.16 -40.52 46.93
N VAL A 978 -4.41 -40.13 46.69
CA VAL A 978 -5.60 -40.83 47.19
C VAL A 978 -6.56 -41.15 46.04
N LEU A 979 -7.08 -42.37 46.11
CA LEU A 979 -7.95 -43.12 45.21
C LEU A 979 -9.12 -42.36 44.55
N ALA A 980 -9.55 -42.91 43.41
CA ALA A 980 -10.66 -42.41 42.59
C ALA A 980 -12.07 -42.77 43.12
N THR A 981 -13.08 -42.42 42.30
CA THR A 981 -14.55 -42.66 42.42
C THR A 981 -15.35 -41.61 43.21
N GLY A 982 -16.51 -41.21 42.66
CA GLY A 982 -17.37 -40.20 43.29
C GLY A 982 -18.38 -39.47 42.38
N LEU A 983 -19.13 -40.18 41.54
CA LEU A 983 -20.28 -39.57 40.83
C LEU A 983 -21.52 -39.60 41.74
N SER A 984 -21.93 -38.45 42.28
CA SER A 984 -23.03 -38.33 43.24
C SER A 984 -24.24 -37.61 42.65
N VAL A 985 -25.16 -38.37 42.03
CA VAL A 985 -26.48 -37.87 41.63
C VAL A 985 -27.35 -37.73 42.87
N ILE A 986 -27.67 -36.49 43.26
CA ILE A 986 -28.57 -36.20 44.38
C ILE A 986 -29.98 -35.96 43.82
N ALA A 987 -30.93 -36.83 44.18
CA ALA A 987 -32.35 -36.62 43.91
C ALA A 987 -32.98 -35.81 45.06
N ILE A 988 -33.68 -34.71 44.73
CA ILE A 988 -34.20 -33.76 45.72
C ILE A 988 -35.72 -33.66 45.59
N THR A 989 -36.44 -33.79 46.72
CA THR A 989 -37.90 -33.58 46.80
C THR A 989 -38.25 -32.15 47.26
N PRO A 990 -39.40 -31.59 46.84
CA PRO A 990 -39.63 -30.14 46.89
C PRO A 990 -40.14 -29.62 48.24
N THR A 991 -39.27 -29.51 49.25
CA THR A 991 -39.52 -28.72 50.48
C THR A 991 -38.23 -28.10 51.02
N ALA A 992 -38.02 -26.81 50.71
CA ALA A 992 -37.02 -25.88 51.28
C ALA A 992 -35.53 -26.33 51.27
N LEU A 993 -34.69 -25.53 50.62
CA LEU A 993 -33.22 -25.65 50.67
C LEU A 993 -32.61 -24.28 50.99
N THR A 994 -31.65 -24.27 51.91
CA THR A 994 -30.75 -23.15 52.19
C THR A 994 -29.36 -23.57 51.75
N PHE A 995 -28.61 -22.67 51.10
CA PHE A 995 -27.22 -22.88 50.72
C PHE A 995 -26.33 -21.90 51.47
N ASP A 996 -25.38 -22.42 52.25
CA ASP A 996 -24.26 -21.63 52.79
C ASP A 996 -23.04 -21.82 51.88
N PHE A 997 -22.34 -20.72 51.57
CA PHE A 997 -21.08 -20.70 50.82
C PHE A 997 -20.05 -19.87 51.60
N ASP A 998 -18.99 -20.50 52.09
CA ASP A 998 -17.82 -19.81 52.62
C ASP A 998 -16.98 -19.24 51.46
N LEU A 999 -16.91 -17.91 51.35
CA LEU A 999 -16.11 -17.21 50.33
C LEU A 999 -14.92 -16.47 50.98
N PRO A 1000 -13.68 -16.63 50.48
CA PRO A 1000 -12.52 -15.94 51.02
C PRO A 1000 -12.58 -14.44 50.68
N THR A 1001 -12.51 -13.60 51.72
CA THR A 1001 -12.87 -12.15 51.66
C THR A 1001 -11.81 -11.23 51.05
N THR A 1002 -10.95 -11.75 50.16
CA THR A 1002 -9.76 -11.03 49.66
C THR A 1002 -9.55 -11.13 48.15
N ASN A 1003 -10.59 -10.80 47.36
CA ASN A 1003 -10.50 -10.15 46.05
C ASN A 1003 -11.92 -9.74 45.59
N PHE A 1004 -12.07 -8.58 44.95
CA PHE A 1004 -13.40 -7.95 44.70
C PHE A 1004 -13.76 -7.82 43.20
N HIS A 1005 -13.10 -8.57 42.30
CA HIS A 1005 -13.22 -8.38 40.84
C HIS A 1005 -13.54 -9.62 40.01
N ASP A 1006 -13.75 -10.80 40.62
CA ASP A 1006 -14.00 -12.04 39.87
C ASP A 1006 -15.47 -12.15 39.41
N ILE A 1007 -15.68 -12.28 38.09
CA ILE A 1007 -16.97 -12.57 37.47
C ILE A 1007 -17.16 -14.09 37.42
N TRP A 1008 -18.29 -14.58 37.94
CA TRP A 1008 -18.61 -16.01 37.97
C TRP A 1008 -19.72 -16.35 36.98
N ARG A 1009 -19.46 -17.34 36.12
CA ARG A 1009 -20.45 -17.92 35.22
C ARG A 1009 -20.94 -19.24 35.79
N VAL A 1010 -22.25 -19.32 36.07
CA VAL A 1010 -22.92 -20.51 36.61
C VAL A 1010 -23.82 -21.08 35.53
N LEU A 1011 -23.60 -22.33 35.14
CA LEU A 1011 -24.53 -23.05 34.26
C LEU A 1011 -25.47 -23.89 35.11
N VAL A 1012 -26.76 -23.59 35.04
CA VAL A 1012 -27.83 -24.38 35.68
C VAL A 1012 -28.58 -25.13 34.58
N ARG A 1013 -28.54 -26.46 34.61
CA ARG A 1013 -29.30 -27.31 33.69
C ARG A 1013 -30.46 -27.97 34.42
N ILE A 1014 -31.67 -27.75 33.91
CA ILE A 1014 -32.92 -28.33 34.40
C ILE A 1014 -33.45 -29.30 33.33
N GLN A 1015 -33.76 -30.53 33.72
CA GLN A 1015 -34.44 -31.48 32.82
C GLN A 1015 -35.94 -31.59 33.15
N GLY A 1016 -36.75 -30.95 32.30
CA GLY A 1016 -38.18 -31.18 32.16
C GLY A 1016 -38.49 -31.81 30.79
N GLY A 1017 -39.57 -32.57 30.68
CA GLY A 1017 -39.90 -33.27 29.42
C GLY A 1017 -40.21 -32.31 28.27
N ALA A 1018 -39.58 -32.56 27.11
CA ALA A 1018 -39.83 -31.93 25.80
C ALA A 1018 -39.38 -30.47 25.58
N VAL A 1019 -38.82 -29.76 26.57
CA VAL A 1019 -38.12 -28.48 26.34
C VAL A 1019 -36.80 -28.45 27.12
N LEU A 1020 -35.71 -28.12 26.42
CA LEU A 1020 -34.42 -27.77 27.02
C LEU A 1020 -34.31 -26.24 27.07
N GLU A 1021 -34.34 -25.66 28.27
CA GLU A 1021 -33.97 -24.26 28.48
C GLU A 1021 -32.63 -24.21 29.21
N SER A 1022 -31.67 -23.48 28.64
CA SER A 1022 -30.34 -23.27 29.18
C SER A 1022 -30.11 -21.79 29.42
N PHE A 1023 -30.10 -21.37 30.69
CA PHE A 1023 -29.85 -19.99 31.07
C PHE A 1023 -28.35 -19.77 31.28
N ILE A 1024 -27.81 -18.73 30.66
CA ILE A 1024 -26.45 -18.24 30.88
C ILE A 1024 -26.59 -16.85 31.49
N TRP A 1025 -26.02 -16.67 32.67
CA TRP A 1025 -25.88 -15.38 33.32
C TRP A 1025 -24.43 -15.18 33.76
N ASP A 1026 -23.95 -13.96 33.56
CA ASP A 1026 -22.71 -13.45 34.13
C ASP A 1026 -23.10 -12.48 35.24
N PHE A 1027 -22.53 -12.65 36.44
CA PHE A 1027 -22.85 -11.83 37.61
C PHE A 1027 -21.60 -11.32 38.29
N THR A 1028 -21.71 -10.13 38.89
CA THR A 1028 -20.85 -9.75 40.02
C THR A 1028 -21.42 -10.31 41.33
N ALA A 1029 -20.58 -10.47 42.35
CA ALA A 1029 -20.96 -11.12 43.62
C ALA A 1029 -22.13 -10.44 44.38
N PHE A 1030 -22.54 -9.22 43.99
CA PHE A 1030 -23.63 -8.48 44.63
C PHE A 1030 -25.02 -8.79 44.03
N GLU A 1031 -25.11 -9.23 42.77
CA GLU A 1031 -26.39 -9.37 42.04
C GLU A 1031 -27.11 -10.69 42.30
N PHE A 1032 -26.42 -11.69 42.83
CA PHE A 1032 -26.96 -13.05 43.02
C PHE A 1032 -28.06 -13.12 44.10
N ILE A 1033 -28.02 -12.24 45.11
CA ILE A 1033 -28.88 -12.34 46.30
C ILE A 1033 -30.33 -11.92 46.01
N GLU A 1034 -30.58 -11.00 45.09
CA GLU A 1034 -31.95 -10.46 44.87
C GLU A 1034 -32.79 -11.23 43.85
N ARG A 1035 -32.19 -12.01 42.93
CA ARG A 1035 -32.89 -12.55 41.73
C ARG A 1035 -33.40 -13.99 41.82
N VAL A 1036 -33.10 -14.74 42.87
CA VAL A 1036 -33.39 -16.20 42.92
C VAL A 1036 -34.75 -16.56 43.56
N PHE A 1037 -35.44 -15.61 44.20
CA PHE A 1037 -36.57 -15.92 45.11
C PHE A 1037 -38.00 -15.91 44.51
N GLU A 1038 -38.18 -15.73 43.19
CA GLU A 1038 -39.51 -15.76 42.55
C GLU A 1038 -39.72 -16.97 41.61
N GLY A 1039 -39.84 -18.17 42.19
CA GLY A 1039 -40.14 -19.39 41.42
C GLY A 1039 -40.63 -20.58 42.25
N THR A 1040 -41.93 -20.87 42.24
CA THR A 1040 -42.52 -22.04 42.92
C THR A 1040 -42.75 -23.19 41.94
N PHE A 1041 -41.84 -24.17 41.91
CA PHE A 1041 -41.89 -25.28 40.96
C PHE A 1041 -42.53 -26.55 41.55
N GLY A 1042 -43.61 -27.03 40.91
CA GLY A 1042 -44.54 -28.01 41.50
C GLY A 1042 -44.26 -29.50 41.24
N ARG A 1043 -43.08 -29.90 40.76
CA ARG A 1043 -42.72 -31.31 40.50
C ARG A 1043 -41.23 -31.58 40.74
N THR A 1044 -40.90 -32.82 41.07
CA THR A 1044 -39.52 -33.31 41.21
C THR A 1044 -38.75 -33.11 39.90
N GLN A 1045 -37.56 -32.51 39.98
CA GLN A 1045 -36.63 -32.30 38.88
C GLN A 1045 -35.20 -32.61 39.35
N THR A 1046 -34.34 -33.01 38.43
CA THR A 1046 -32.89 -33.07 38.67
C THR A 1046 -32.27 -31.76 38.20
N ILE A 1047 -31.51 -31.11 39.08
CA ILE A 1047 -30.78 -29.88 38.79
C ILE A 1047 -29.29 -30.23 38.75
N GLU A 1048 -28.63 -29.93 37.64
CA GLU A 1048 -27.19 -30.04 37.47
C GLU A 1048 -26.61 -28.62 37.50
N VAL A 1049 -25.72 -28.34 38.46
CA VAL A 1049 -25.07 -27.03 38.65
C VAL A 1049 -23.59 -27.18 38.37
N LEU A 1050 -23.09 -26.42 37.40
CA LEU A 1050 -21.68 -26.41 37.02
C LEU A 1050 -21.14 -24.98 37.18
N THR A 1051 -20.20 -24.82 38.10
CA THR A 1051 -19.47 -23.58 38.37
C THR A 1051 -18.09 -23.63 37.74
N TYR A 1052 -17.72 -22.58 37.02
CA TYR A 1052 -16.39 -22.43 36.43
C TYR A 1052 -15.82 -21.06 36.81
N ASN A 1053 -14.56 -21.03 37.27
CA ASN A 1053 -13.80 -19.79 37.37
C ASN A 1053 -13.19 -19.51 35.98
N LEU A 1054 -13.39 -18.30 35.45
CA LEU A 1054 -13.00 -17.94 34.09
C LEU A 1054 -11.50 -17.66 33.92
N PHE A 1055 -10.73 -17.51 35.01
CA PHE A 1055 -9.28 -17.28 34.97
C PHE A 1055 -8.52 -18.24 35.89
N GLY A 1056 -8.18 -19.42 35.38
CA GLY A 1056 -7.35 -20.40 36.09
C GLY A 1056 -6.95 -21.60 35.24
N GLU A 1057 -5.79 -21.52 34.58
CA GLU A 1057 -5.24 -22.65 33.82
C GLU A 1057 -4.91 -23.83 34.75
N THR A 1058 -5.58 -24.97 34.54
CA THR A 1058 -5.11 -26.26 35.06
C THR A 1058 -5.14 -27.30 33.95
N ASN A 1059 -4.01 -28.01 33.78
CA ASN A 1059 -3.89 -29.11 32.83
C ASN A 1059 -4.62 -30.36 33.34
N VAL A 1060 -5.94 -30.30 33.36
CA VAL A 1060 -6.83 -31.47 33.36
C VAL A 1060 -7.34 -31.60 31.93
N THR A 1061 -7.00 -32.68 31.23
CA THR A 1061 -7.64 -33.01 29.95
C THR A 1061 -9.15 -33.03 30.15
N PRO A 1062 -9.93 -32.17 29.46
CA PRO A 1062 -11.38 -32.18 29.62
C PRO A 1062 -11.91 -33.59 29.31
N PRO A 1063 -12.83 -34.16 30.12
CA PRO A 1063 -13.59 -35.31 29.67
C PRO A 1063 -14.29 -34.86 28.39
N SER A 1064 -14.05 -35.58 27.29
CA SER A 1064 -14.28 -35.08 25.93
C SER A 1064 -15.65 -34.43 25.78
N VAL A 1065 -15.67 -33.09 25.78
CA VAL A 1065 -16.78 -32.33 25.21
C VAL A 1065 -16.83 -32.80 23.77
N LEU A 1066 -17.90 -33.50 23.42
CA LEU A 1066 -18.12 -33.97 22.05
C LEU A 1066 -17.93 -32.77 21.13
N ALA A 1067 -16.97 -32.86 20.21
CA ALA A 1067 -16.86 -31.88 19.13
C ALA A 1067 -18.25 -31.81 18.49
N GLU A 1068 -18.90 -30.63 18.58
CA GLU A 1068 -20.21 -30.46 17.96
C GLU A 1068 -20.02 -30.77 16.48
N LYS A 1069 -20.73 -31.79 16.02
CA LYS A 1069 -20.23 -32.59 14.90
C LYS A 1069 -20.36 -31.79 13.61
N LEU A 1070 -19.29 -31.08 13.24
CA LEU A 1070 -19.16 -30.35 11.97
C LEU A 1070 -19.08 -31.33 10.80
N ALA A 1071 -20.20 -31.99 10.53
CA ALA A 1071 -20.42 -32.95 9.47
C ALA A 1071 -21.85 -32.77 8.93
N PRO A 1072 -22.07 -32.83 7.61
CA PRO A 1072 -23.41 -32.98 7.07
C PRO A 1072 -24.08 -34.23 7.65
N VAL A 1073 -25.36 -34.11 8.01
CA VAL A 1073 -26.16 -35.28 8.43
C VAL A 1073 -26.25 -36.27 7.28
N ILE A 1074 -26.17 -37.58 7.57
CA ILE A 1074 -26.06 -38.62 6.53
C ILE A 1074 -27.22 -38.59 5.51
N SER A 1075 -28.40 -38.14 5.94
CA SER A 1075 -29.59 -37.98 5.11
C SER A 1075 -29.54 -36.81 4.12
N SER A 1076 -28.54 -35.92 4.24
CA SER A 1076 -28.28 -34.84 3.28
C SER A 1076 -27.25 -35.24 2.22
N LEU A 1077 -26.45 -36.28 2.46
CA LEU A 1077 -25.49 -36.81 1.48
C LEU A 1077 -26.28 -37.47 0.34
N ALA A 1078 -26.14 -36.93 -0.87
CA ALA A 1078 -26.79 -37.47 -2.05
C ALA A 1078 -25.85 -37.52 -3.26
N VAL A 1079 -26.23 -38.36 -4.22
CA VAL A 1079 -25.59 -38.47 -5.54
C VAL A 1079 -26.64 -38.08 -6.57
N ASP A 1080 -26.41 -37.00 -7.29
CA ASP A 1080 -27.18 -36.65 -8.49
C ASP A 1080 -26.56 -37.40 -9.67
N GLU A 1081 -27.14 -38.56 -10.00
CA GLU A 1081 -26.73 -39.40 -11.13
C GLU A 1081 -26.93 -38.70 -12.49
N ALA A 1082 -27.85 -37.73 -12.59
CA ALA A 1082 -28.17 -37.06 -13.86
C ALA A 1082 -27.19 -35.92 -14.18
N ASN A 1083 -26.70 -35.21 -13.15
CA ASN A 1083 -25.71 -34.13 -13.30
C ASN A 1083 -24.28 -34.53 -12.89
N GLN A 1084 -24.07 -35.77 -12.44
CA GLN A 1084 -22.80 -36.30 -11.91
C GLN A 1084 -22.24 -35.44 -10.76
N LEU A 1085 -23.05 -35.19 -9.72
CA LEU A 1085 -22.66 -34.40 -8.55
C LEU A 1085 -22.82 -35.21 -7.24
N LEU A 1086 -21.81 -35.16 -6.37
CA LEU A 1086 -22.04 -35.34 -4.93
C LEU A 1086 -22.64 -34.06 -4.36
N THR A 1087 -23.63 -34.16 -3.47
CA THR A 1087 -24.27 -33.00 -2.82
C THR A 1087 -24.50 -33.23 -1.33
N TRP A 1088 -24.53 -32.15 -0.54
CA TRP A 1088 -24.79 -32.17 0.91
C TRP A 1088 -25.35 -30.85 1.43
N ASP A 1089 -25.97 -30.88 2.62
CA ASP A 1089 -26.44 -29.66 3.29
C ASP A 1089 -25.31 -28.89 3.99
N VAL A 1090 -25.48 -27.57 4.12
CA VAL A 1090 -24.58 -26.75 4.94
C VAL A 1090 -24.68 -27.19 6.39
N THR A 1091 -23.51 -27.43 6.97
CA THR A 1091 -23.34 -27.62 8.40
C THR A 1091 -23.16 -26.25 9.06
N ASN A 1092 -23.97 -25.95 10.08
CA ASN A 1092 -23.85 -24.69 10.79
C ASN A 1092 -22.47 -24.57 11.46
N GLY A 1093 -21.71 -23.51 11.15
CA GLY A 1093 -20.34 -23.32 11.63
C GLY A 1093 -19.22 -23.96 10.79
N ALA A 1094 -19.52 -24.51 9.60
CA ALA A 1094 -18.50 -24.97 8.65
C ALA A 1094 -18.35 -23.99 7.46
N ASP A 1095 -17.14 -23.47 7.28
CA ASP A 1095 -16.73 -22.55 6.23
C ASP A 1095 -16.30 -23.27 4.93
N THR A 1096 -15.68 -24.45 5.07
CA THR A 1096 -15.30 -25.34 3.96
C THR A 1096 -15.66 -26.79 4.23
N TYR A 1097 -15.62 -27.63 3.18
CA TYR A 1097 -15.98 -29.04 3.23
C TYR A 1097 -14.88 -29.88 2.57
N GLN A 1098 -14.25 -30.77 3.34
CA GLN A 1098 -13.35 -31.79 2.80
C GLN A 1098 -14.15 -33.03 2.41
N VAL A 1099 -14.20 -33.32 1.12
CA VAL A 1099 -14.94 -34.42 0.50
C VAL A 1099 -13.97 -35.55 0.17
N GLN A 1100 -14.22 -36.74 0.70
CA GLN A 1100 -13.43 -37.93 0.38
C GLN A 1100 -14.29 -39.01 -0.29
N VAL A 1101 -13.73 -39.64 -1.33
CA VAL A 1101 -14.32 -40.81 -2.02
C VAL A 1101 -13.31 -41.97 -2.04
N SER A 1102 -13.79 -43.18 -1.79
CA SER A 1102 -12.98 -44.39 -1.60
C SER A 1102 -13.59 -45.61 -2.31
N ASP A 1103 -12.70 -46.51 -2.72
CA ASP A 1103 -13.00 -47.74 -3.47
C ASP A 1103 -13.32 -48.95 -2.57
N ASP A 1104 -13.02 -48.86 -1.28
CA ASP A 1104 -13.24 -49.94 -0.28
C ASP A 1104 -14.10 -49.50 0.93
N GLY A 1105 -14.22 -48.19 1.16
CA GLY A 1105 -14.95 -47.60 2.27
C GLY A 1105 -14.21 -47.57 3.61
N THR A 1106 -12.93 -47.95 3.67
CA THR A 1106 -12.11 -47.85 4.89
C THR A 1106 -11.45 -46.48 5.02
N PHE A 1107 -11.14 -45.82 3.91
CA PHE A 1107 -10.45 -44.52 3.85
C PHE A 1107 -9.11 -44.49 4.62
N ALA A 1108 -8.38 -45.61 4.62
CA ALA A 1108 -7.18 -45.80 5.43
C ALA A 1108 -5.87 -45.73 4.62
N GLY A 1109 -5.46 -44.52 4.22
CA GLY A 1109 -4.06 -44.24 3.82
C GLY A 1109 -3.57 -44.87 2.51
N GLY A 1110 -4.47 -45.32 1.63
CA GLY A 1110 -4.14 -45.82 0.29
C GLY A 1110 -5.32 -45.70 -0.69
N ASP A 1111 -6.48 -46.20 -0.29
CA ASP A 1111 -7.63 -46.41 -1.18
C ASP A 1111 -8.65 -45.24 -1.18
N ILE A 1112 -8.13 -44.00 -1.20
CA ILE A 1112 -8.90 -42.76 -1.39
C ILE A 1112 -8.61 -42.23 -2.79
N ILE A 1113 -9.63 -42.16 -3.65
CA ILE A 1113 -9.51 -41.75 -5.05
C ILE A 1113 -9.79 -40.25 -5.28
N ILE A 1114 -10.51 -39.60 -4.36
CA ILE A 1114 -10.78 -38.16 -4.35
C ILE A 1114 -10.64 -37.68 -2.91
N ASP A 1115 -9.89 -36.60 -2.69
CA ASP A 1115 -9.78 -35.89 -1.41
C ASP A 1115 -9.65 -34.38 -1.69
N GLU A 1116 -10.78 -33.67 -1.71
CA GLU A 1116 -10.84 -32.26 -2.12
C GLU A 1116 -11.50 -31.38 -1.07
N ILE A 1117 -10.96 -30.18 -0.85
CA ILE A 1117 -11.56 -29.15 0.02
C ILE A 1117 -12.28 -28.13 -0.86
N VAL A 1118 -13.59 -28.01 -0.68
CA VAL A 1118 -14.46 -27.08 -1.43
C VAL A 1118 -15.24 -26.15 -0.50
N SER A 1119 -15.54 -24.93 -0.99
CA SER A 1119 -16.46 -23.99 -0.34
C SER A 1119 -17.91 -24.12 -0.81
N ALA A 1120 -18.17 -25.00 -1.78
CA ALA A 1120 -19.50 -25.29 -2.30
C ALA A 1120 -20.16 -26.48 -1.55
N ARG A 1121 -21.48 -26.63 -1.73
CA ARG A 1121 -22.27 -27.78 -1.22
C ARG A 1121 -22.25 -29.01 -2.14
N GLN A 1122 -21.39 -29.00 -3.17
CA GLN A 1122 -21.39 -30.01 -4.22
C GLN A 1122 -20.00 -30.19 -4.83
N LEU A 1123 -19.73 -31.39 -5.35
CA LEU A 1123 -18.50 -31.75 -6.05
C LEU A 1123 -18.82 -32.57 -7.32
N PRO A 1124 -18.33 -32.16 -8.51
CA PRO A 1124 -18.46 -32.96 -9.74
C PRO A 1124 -17.72 -34.30 -9.67
N LEU A 1125 -18.38 -35.37 -10.12
CA LEU A 1125 -17.86 -36.73 -10.14
C LEU A 1125 -17.18 -37.05 -11.48
N ALA A 1126 -15.88 -36.77 -11.57
CA ALA A 1126 -15.03 -37.24 -12.66
C ALA A 1126 -14.66 -38.74 -12.50
N ILE A 1127 -15.65 -39.64 -12.59
CA ILE A 1127 -15.45 -41.10 -12.48
C ILE A 1127 -15.63 -41.78 -13.85
N GLU A 1128 -14.63 -42.56 -14.26
CA GLU A 1128 -14.65 -43.32 -15.52
C GLU A 1128 -15.58 -44.56 -15.44
N ASN A 1129 -16.03 -45.03 -16.60
CA ASN A 1129 -17.14 -46.01 -16.75
C ASN A 1129 -16.82 -47.42 -16.21
N VAL A 1130 -16.95 -47.64 -14.90
CA VAL A 1130 -16.88 -48.98 -14.28
C VAL A 1130 -17.99 -49.17 -13.25
N VAL A 1131 -18.70 -50.30 -13.30
CA VAL A 1131 -19.68 -50.69 -12.28
C VAL A 1131 -18.95 -51.16 -11.03
N GLN A 1132 -18.74 -50.25 -10.09
CA GLN A 1132 -18.21 -50.54 -8.75
C GLN A 1132 -18.99 -49.77 -7.69
N ALA A 1133 -19.00 -50.30 -6.47
CA ALA A 1133 -19.41 -49.54 -5.31
C ALA A 1133 -18.36 -48.46 -5.00
N ARG A 1134 -18.83 -47.31 -4.53
CA ARG A 1134 -18.01 -46.22 -4.02
C ARG A 1134 -18.58 -45.75 -2.69
N TRP A 1135 -17.68 -45.34 -1.82
CA TRP A 1135 -17.97 -44.86 -0.49
C TRP A 1135 -17.55 -43.40 -0.42
N PHE A 1136 -18.43 -42.51 0.06
CA PHE A 1136 -18.10 -41.10 0.22
C PHE A 1136 -18.46 -40.56 1.60
N ARG A 1137 -17.67 -39.58 2.06
CA ARG A 1137 -17.85 -38.88 3.34
C ARG A 1137 -17.42 -37.42 3.22
N VAL A 1138 -18.04 -36.55 4.02
CA VAL A 1138 -17.78 -35.10 4.01
C VAL A 1138 -17.50 -34.61 5.42
N LEU A 1139 -16.37 -33.93 5.59
CA LEU A 1139 -15.95 -33.23 6.82
C LEU A 1139 -16.25 -31.75 6.64
N GLY A 1140 -17.11 -31.17 7.48
CA GLY A 1140 -17.23 -29.72 7.59
C GLY A 1140 -16.07 -29.17 8.42
N GLN A 1141 -15.46 -28.08 7.97
CA GLN A 1141 -14.29 -27.46 8.62
C GLN A 1141 -14.62 -26.03 9.04
N ASP A 1142 -14.28 -25.67 10.28
CA ASP A 1142 -14.21 -24.27 10.71
C ASP A 1142 -12.99 -23.54 10.09
N ILE A 1143 -12.88 -22.23 10.31
CA ILE A 1143 -11.71 -21.41 9.94
C ILE A 1143 -10.34 -21.90 10.48
N PHE A 1144 -10.30 -22.92 11.33
CA PHE A 1144 -9.08 -23.52 11.89
C PHE A 1144 -8.82 -24.95 11.37
N GLY A 1145 -9.70 -25.49 10.52
CA GLY A 1145 -9.63 -26.85 9.99
C GLY A 1145 -10.20 -27.94 10.91
N ASN A 1146 -10.86 -27.57 12.02
CA ASN A 1146 -11.46 -28.53 12.94
C ASN A 1146 -12.81 -29.05 12.42
N GLY A 1147 -13.11 -30.31 12.73
CA GLY A 1147 -14.43 -30.89 12.52
C GLY A 1147 -14.44 -32.39 12.73
N SER A 1148 -15.39 -33.09 12.08
CA SER A 1148 -15.36 -34.55 11.96
C SER A 1148 -16.02 -35.00 10.67
N PHE A 1149 -15.54 -36.08 10.05
CA PHE A 1149 -16.22 -36.62 8.87
C PHE A 1149 -17.66 -37.07 9.18
N SER A 1150 -18.53 -36.93 8.18
CA SER A 1150 -19.82 -37.61 8.15
C SER A 1150 -19.64 -39.11 8.29
N SER A 1151 -20.70 -39.80 8.71
CA SER A 1151 -20.78 -41.23 8.42
C SER A 1151 -20.79 -41.43 6.91
N THR A 1152 -20.11 -42.46 6.44
CA THR A 1152 -19.97 -42.80 5.03
C THR A 1152 -21.32 -43.17 4.41
N LEU A 1153 -21.62 -42.65 3.22
CA LEU A 1153 -22.65 -43.19 2.34
C LEU A 1153 -22.01 -44.07 1.27
N ALA A 1154 -22.63 -45.22 0.99
CA ALA A 1154 -22.21 -46.13 -0.09
C ALA A 1154 -23.19 -46.01 -1.27
N HIS A 1155 -22.66 -45.92 -2.48
CA HIS A 1155 -23.43 -45.81 -3.72
C HIS A 1155 -22.83 -46.71 -4.81
N THR A 1156 -23.66 -47.28 -5.69
CA THR A 1156 -23.23 -48.25 -6.71
C THR A 1156 -23.67 -47.76 -8.09
N TYR A 1157 -22.73 -47.16 -8.83
CA TYR A 1157 -22.99 -46.64 -10.16
C TYR A 1157 -23.35 -47.76 -11.14
N THR A 1158 -24.52 -47.63 -11.78
CA THR A 1158 -25.01 -48.61 -12.77
C THR A 1158 -25.13 -47.89 -14.12
N THR A 1159 -24.13 -48.06 -14.99
CA THR A 1159 -24.02 -47.29 -16.24
C THR A 1159 -25.11 -47.63 -17.27
N GLY A 1160 -25.69 -46.59 -17.89
CA GLY A 1160 -26.74 -46.72 -18.91
C GLY A 1160 -26.67 -45.62 -19.98
N THR A 1161 -26.25 -46.01 -21.19
CA THR A 1161 -26.23 -45.23 -22.45
C THR A 1161 -25.39 -43.94 -22.51
N THR A 1162 -24.40 -43.95 -23.40
CA THR A 1162 -23.63 -42.78 -23.87
C THR A 1162 -24.49 -41.79 -24.66
N ILE A 1163 -24.17 -40.50 -24.54
CA ILE A 1163 -24.76 -39.42 -25.35
C ILE A 1163 -23.95 -39.24 -26.64
N ASP A 1164 -24.57 -39.51 -27.81
CA ASP A 1164 -24.08 -39.01 -29.09
C ASP A 1164 -24.58 -37.57 -29.31
N ALA A 1165 -23.66 -36.60 -29.40
CA ALA A 1165 -24.00 -35.19 -29.51
C ALA A 1165 -24.26 -34.77 -30.97
N ILE A 1166 -25.53 -34.70 -31.38
CA ILE A 1166 -25.92 -34.15 -32.71
C ILE A 1166 -27.12 -33.21 -32.58
N GLY A 1167 -26.94 -31.95 -33.00
CA GLY A 1167 -27.97 -31.12 -33.64
C GLY A 1167 -29.07 -30.53 -32.73
N GLY A 1168 -29.18 -29.21 -32.69
CA GLY A 1168 -30.23 -28.53 -31.92
C GLY A 1168 -31.65 -28.83 -32.43
N GLY A 1169 -32.57 -29.06 -31.49
CA GLY A 1169 -34.00 -29.21 -31.75
C GLY A 1169 -34.81 -29.18 -30.46
N THR A 1170 -35.73 -28.22 -30.33
CA THR A 1170 -36.68 -28.13 -29.22
C THR A 1170 -37.73 -29.23 -29.32
N PHE A 1171 -37.89 -30.07 -28.29
CA PHE A 1171 -39.12 -30.84 -28.10
C PHE A 1171 -39.46 -31.09 -26.63
N ASN A 1172 -40.76 -31.02 -26.33
CA ASN A 1172 -41.33 -31.34 -25.01
C ASN A 1172 -41.31 -32.84 -24.73
N ASN A 1173 -41.46 -33.24 -23.46
CA ASN A 1173 -42.10 -34.51 -23.15
C ASN A 1173 -43.09 -34.36 -21.98
N THR A 1174 -44.08 -35.26 -21.91
CA THR A 1174 -45.25 -35.11 -21.05
C THR A 1174 -45.81 -36.48 -20.64
N ASN A 1175 -45.87 -36.74 -19.33
CA ASN A 1175 -46.63 -37.80 -18.65
C ASN A 1175 -46.28 -39.28 -18.91
N ASN A 1176 -45.76 -39.93 -17.85
CA ASN A 1176 -46.25 -41.22 -17.26
C ASN A 1176 -46.21 -42.49 -18.16
N VAL A 1177 -46.49 -43.72 -17.72
CA VAL A 1177 -46.91 -44.34 -16.43
C VAL A 1177 -46.08 -45.65 -16.29
N GLU A 1178 -45.72 -46.17 -15.11
CA GLU A 1178 -46.48 -47.15 -14.29
C GLU A 1178 -45.60 -47.61 -13.09
N SER A 1179 -46.12 -48.35 -12.10
CA SER A 1179 -47.10 -47.93 -11.10
C SER A 1179 -47.12 -48.91 -9.91
N LEU A 1180 -47.38 -48.43 -8.69
CA LEU A 1180 -47.90 -49.27 -7.61
C LEU A 1180 -48.84 -48.43 -6.74
N LYS A 1181 -50.12 -48.79 -6.72
CA LYS A 1181 -51.20 -48.06 -6.02
C LYS A 1181 -51.65 -48.82 -4.78
N LEU A 1182 -52.20 -48.10 -3.80
CA LEU A 1182 -53.63 -48.13 -3.43
C LEU A 1182 -53.92 -46.92 -2.46
N PRO A 1183 -55.20 -46.53 -2.20
CA PRO A 1183 -55.59 -45.11 -2.07
C PRO A 1183 -56.39 -44.83 -0.75
N PRO A 1184 -57.09 -43.68 -0.55
CA PRO A 1184 -57.20 -42.42 -1.31
C PRO A 1184 -56.68 -41.22 -0.45
N ASP A 1185 -57.16 -39.97 -0.37
CA ASP A 1185 -58.31 -39.17 -0.86
C ASP A 1185 -57.88 -37.65 -0.90
N PRO A 1186 -58.72 -36.62 -1.17
CA PRO A 1186 -58.25 -35.33 -1.72
C PRO A 1186 -58.44 -34.07 -0.82
N VAL A 1187 -57.85 -32.93 -1.23
CA VAL A 1187 -58.56 -31.64 -1.53
C VAL A 1187 -57.56 -30.46 -1.77
N THR A 1188 -57.59 -29.92 -3.00
CA THR A 1188 -57.20 -28.57 -3.49
C THR A 1188 -55.96 -27.80 -2.99
N SER A 1189 -55.05 -27.49 -3.93
CA SER A 1189 -54.81 -26.11 -4.42
C SER A 1189 -54.15 -26.15 -5.83
N PRO A 1190 -54.40 -25.19 -6.75
CA PRO A 1190 -53.94 -25.30 -8.15
C PRO A 1190 -52.56 -24.66 -8.44
N THR A 1191 -51.81 -25.27 -9.35
CA THR A 1191 -50.65 -24.70 -10.06
C THR A 1191 -51.07 -23.96 -11.33
N TYR A 1192 -50.26 -22.98 -11.78
CA TYR A 1192 -49.72 -22.87 -13.16
C TYR A 1192 -48.70 -21.69 -13.28
N PRO A 1193 -47.94 -21.49 -14.37
CA PRO A 1193 -46.49 -21.27 -14.25
C PRO A 1193 -46.00 -19.93 -14.84
N SER A 1194 -44.68 -19.71 -14.73
CA SER A 1194 -43.96 -18.66 -15.44
C SER A 1194 -43.73 -19.01 -16.93
N GLN A 1195 -43.85 -17.98 -17.78
CA GLN A 1195 -43.08 -17.84 -19.02
C GLN A 1195 -42.51 -16.42 -19.06
N PHE A 1196 -41.42 -16.28 -19.79
CA PHE A 1196 -40.73 -15.06 -20.24
C PHE A 1196 -41.68 -13.87 -20.58
N ASP A 1197 -41.30 -12.60 -20.43
CA ASP A 1197 -39.98 -11.96 -20.69
C ASP A 1197 -39.60 -10.86 -19.66
N ASP A 1198 -38.51 -10.12 -19.97
CA ASP A 1198 -37.87 -9.04 -19.18
C ASP A 1198 -38.74 -7.82 -18.78
N VAL A 1199 -38.13 -6.96 -17.95
CA VAL A 1199 -38.54 -5.60 -17.51
C VAL A 1199 -39.32 -5.53 -16.19
N GLU A 1200 -38.60 -5.67 -15.05
CA GLU A 1200 -38.83 -4.89 -13.82
C GLU A 1200 -37.67 -5.03 -12.79
N ASP A 1201 -36.68 -4.11 -12.80
CA ASP A 1201 -35.71 -3.94 -11.68
C ASP A 1201 -35.29 -2.45 -11.42
N ASP A 1202 -35.89 -1.50 -12.15
CA ASP A 1202 -35.65 -0.05 -11.96
C ASP A 1202 -36.64 0.61 -10.97
N LEU A 1203 -37.75 -0.05 -10.62
CA LEU A 1203 -38.83 0.57 -9.82
C LEU A 1203 -38.70 0.39 -8.28
N VAL A 1204 -37.82 -0.48 -7.79
CA VAL A 1204 -37.69 -0.74 -6.35
C VAL A 1204 -36.89 0.35 -5.61
N LYS A 1205 -36.12 1.18 -6.32
CA LYS A 1205 -35.21 2.18 -5.72
C LYS A 1205 -35.86 3.52 -5.35
N GLU A 1206 -37.05 3.84 -5.85
CA GLU A 1206 -37.75 5.09 -5.49
C GLU A 1206 -38.63 4.96 -4.23
N GLY A 1207 -38.91 3.74 -3.76
CA GLY A 1207 -39.88 3.47 -2.70
C GLY A 1207 -39.52 3.94 -1.27
N TRP A 1208 -38.27 4.32 -1.01
CA TRP A 1208 -37.75 4.59 0.35
C TRP A 1208 -37.35 6.04 0.64
N GLN A 1209 -37.64 7.01 -0.23
CA GLN A 1209 -37.39 8.44 0.03
C GLN A 1209 -38.66 9.27 0.30
N LEU A 1210 -39.82 8.62 0.46
CA LEU A 1210 -41.13 9.29 0.50
C LEU A 1210 -41.83 9.25 1.88
N PHE A 1211 -41.17 8.78 2.93
CA PHE A 1211 -41.78 8.58 4.26
C PHE A 1211 -41.45 9.61 5.34
N ASP A 1212 -40.54 10.56 5.08
CA ASP A 1212 -40.02 11.50 6.11
C ASP A 1212 -40.40 12.97 5.85
N LYS A 1213 -41.51 13.21 5.12
CA LYS A 1213 -42.02 14.56 4.78
C LYS A 1213 -43.54 14.75 4.93
N ILE A 1214 -44.19 13.95 5.78
CA ILE A 1214 -45.56 14.24 6.25
C ILE A 1214 -45.62 14.13 7.79
N ASN A 1215 -45.11 15.16 8.47
CA ASN A 1215 -45.62 15.63 9.76
C ASN A 1215 -44.90 16.92 10.18
N TRP A 1216 -45.50 18.07 9.88
CA TRP A 1216 -45.89 19.12 10.85
C TRP A 1216 -46.69 20.18 10.09
N TYR A 1217 -47.75 20.68 10.74
CA TYR A 1217 -48.74 21.65 10.22
C TYR A 1217 -48.94 22.72 11.29
#